data_AF-A0A951H3H0-F1
#
_entry.id   AF-A0A951H3H0-F1
#
_cell.length_a   1.000
_cell.length_b   1.000
_cell.length_c   1.000
_cell.angle_alpha   90.00
_cell.angle_beta   90.00
_cell.angle_gamma   90.00
#
_symmetry.space_group_name_H-M   'P 1'
#
loop_
_entity.id
_entity.type
_entity.pdbx_description
1 polymer ?
#
loop_
_entity_poly.entity_id
_entity_poly.type
_entity_poly.pdbx_seq_one_letter_code
_entity_poly.pdbx_strand_id
1 'polypeptide(L)'
;MLTTSKQSSPLLLSRQSNTRSKEKVLELWGGVECTFNRVGDVYFDQLERSGHATRLEDLDLFAELGIKAMRYPILWERHAPQQPDAIDWVWADERLGRLRELNIKPIAGLLHHGNGPRYTNLLDPNFPSGLAGFALSVARRYPWVEDYTPINEPLTTARFCGLYGHWYPHGFDGPTFCRILLNECRAVVLAMRAVRQVNPKARLVQTEDIGKAYSTPPLSYQAEFENHRRWLTFDLLCGRLNRDHPLWDYFHAMGIATEELEVFLDEPCPPDVIGIDYYVSSERFLDDRLEHYAPHEHGGNERHQYADVAAVRVCAEGLIGLDGIARETWERYGLPIAMTEAHLGCTREEQMRWIMEVWQTAHQLSHDGLDIKAVTAWALLGAHDWDTLVTCNSGLYEPGAFDLRGPNPRPTAIARMLRELGQGRNYQHPVLSVPGWWQRPERLLYPPLSREQHALSREPHATLTAAVSTASPPTGKLLPTLESKLTTAFLSLVPRSKARAKSRAAQPLLITGAAGTLGSALVRLCNLRGLPHCALTHRELDIADAAAVAARLDELKPWAIINAAGYINIESAQRYPHNCLRANTQGATILANASAQRGIQLMTFSSDQVFDGAQSKSYVESDAVAPLNVYGRSQAEAEQMVLATLPAALIIRMGALFGPWDERNFLTYALRTLAAGHPLALAEDAVISPTYVPDLVQASLDLLIDGESGLWHLSSPGAVTWVEWVQQAAALAGIDASRIEPRPAWAMGLNAPRALYNVLGSERGELLQPLENALCCYADAMSFERRDALMGEQQRAA
;
A
#
# COMPACT_ATOMS: atom_id res chain seq x y z
N MET A 1 83.73 -24.38 -14.99
CA MET A 1 82.25 -24.50 -14.96
C MET A 1 81.67 -23.31 -14.19
N LEU A 2 81.18 -22.33 -14.96
CA LEU A 2 80.02 -21.44 -14.76
C LEU A 2 79.71 -20.82 -13.36
N THR A 3 80.25 -19.61 -13.15
CA THR A 3 79.60 -18.28 -13.02
C THR A 3 78.39 -17.99 -12.08
N THR A 4 78.71 -17.24 -11.00
CA THR A 4 78.24 -15.89 -10.55
C THR A 4 76.81 -15.54 -10.03
N SER A 5 76.84 -14.62 -9.04
CA SER A 5 75.87 -13.55 -8.65
C SER A 5 74.90 -13.86 -7.48
N LYS A 6 74.33 -12.93 -6.69
CA LYS A 6 74.44 -11.47 -6.36
C LYS A 6 73.53 -11.24 -5.11
N GLN A 7 73.93 -10.48 -4.09
CA GLN A 7 73.42 -9.16 -3.63
C GLN A 7 71.98 -9.05 -3.02
N SER A 8 71.90 -8.16 -2.03
CA SER A 8 70.90 -7.90 -0.98
C SER A 8 69.95 -6.71 -1.23
N SER A 9 68.71 -6.73 -0.70
CA SER A 9 67.92 -5.58 -0.14
C SER A 9 66.48 -5.98 0.31
N PRO A 10 65.77 -5.19 1.15
CA PRO A 10 64.94 -5.70 2.26
C PRO A 10 63.41 -5.71 2.03
N LEU A 11 62.73 -6.60 2.75
CA LEU A 11 61.27 -6.68 2.87
C LEU A 11 60.73 -5.57 3.78
N LEU A 12 59.94 -4.64 3.22
CA LEU A 12 59.08 -3.73 3.98
C LEU A 12 57.89 -4.51 4.56
N LEU A 13 57.82 -4.55 5.88
CA LEU A 13 56.64 -4.95 6.65
C LEU A 13 55.50 -3.96 6.39
N SER A 14 54.49 -4.35 5.62
CA SER A 14 53.19 -3.67 5.65
C SER A 14 52.47 -4.10 6.93
N ARG A 15 52.27 -3.14 7.84
CA ARG A 15 51.35 -3.28 8.96
C ARG A 15 49.95 -3.45 8.39
N GLN A 16 49.44 -4.67 8.35
CA GLN A 16 48.01 -4.91 8.25
C GLN A 16 47.37 -4.35 9.53
N SER A 17 46.84 -3.12 9.46
CA SER A 17 45.94 -2.62 10.48
C SER A 17 44.69 -3.50 10.44
N ASN A 18 44.57 -4.34 11.44
CA ASN A 18 43.41 -5.18 11.69
C ASN A 18 42.27 -4.28 12.23
N THR A 19 41.77 -3.37 11.39
CA THR A 19 40.48 -2.71 11.61
C THR A 19 39.43 -3.66 11.07
N ARG A 20 38.87 -4.52 11.91
CA ARG A 20 37.52 -5.04 11.67
C ARG A 20 36.66 -3.80 11.44
N SER A 21 36.21 -3.58 10.21
CA SER A 21 35.18 -2.58 9.93
C SER A 21 34.03 -2.91 10.86
N LYS A 22 33.64 -1.96 11.73
CA LYS A 22 32.33 -2.05 12.37
C LYS A 22 31.35 -2.11 11.22
N GLU A 23 30.69 -3.25 11.03
CA GLU A 23 29.56 -3.37 10.12
C GLU A 23 28.65 -2.18 10.38
N LYS A 24 28.40 -1.35 9.35
CA LYS A 24 27.51 -0.21 9.48
C LYS A 24 26.13 -0.78 9.79
N VAL A 25 25.61 -0.50 10.98
CA VAL A 25 24.31 -1.01 11.40
C VAL A 25 23.25 -0.18 10.68
N LEU A 26 22.46 -0.85 9.82
CA LEU A 26 21.29 -0.26 9.19
C LEU A 26 20.27 0.09 10.28
N GLU A 27 19.82 1.35 10.33
CA GLU A 27 18.82 1.78 11.29
C GLU A 27 17.39 1.55 10.76
N LEU A 28 16.47 1.28 11.69
CA LEU A 28 15.04 1.39 11.43
C LEU A 28 14.55 2.77 11.90
N TRP A 29 13.96 3.52 10.99
CA TRP A 29 13.26 4.77 11.28
C TRP A 29 11.74 4.58 11.19
N GLY A 30 10.99 5.48 11.79
CA GLY A 30 9.53 5.55 11.66
C GLY A 30 9.09 6.83 10.93
N GLY A 31 7.91 6.79 10.30
CA GLY A 31 7.28 7.99 9.76
C GLY A 31 5.76 7.88 9.86
N VAL A 32 5.12 8.99 10.23
CA VAL A 32 3.67 9.15 10.11
C VAL A 32 3.37 9.85 8.80
N GLU A 33 2.28 9.47 8.13
CA GLU A 33 1.70 10.28 7.08
C GLU A 33 1.23 11.60 7.72
N CYS A 34 1.73 12.73 7.19
CA CYS A 34 1.50 14.06 7.75
C CYS A 34 1.29 15.12 6.67
N THR A 35 0.86 14.71 5.48
CA THR A 35 0.48 15.60 4.40
C THR A 35 -0.53 16.62 4.88
N PHE A 36 -0.21 17.88 4.60
CA PHE A 36 -1.06 19.04 4.89
C PHE A 36 -1.23 19.86 3.62
N ASN A 37 -1.98 19.33 2.65
CA ASN A 37 -2.15 19.95 1.34
C ASN A 37 -3.42 20.81 1.29
N ARG A 38 -3.44 21.75 0.34
CA ARG A 38 -4.57 22.65 0.07
C ARG A 38 -5.13 22.39 -1.33
N VAL A 39 -6.45 22.27 -1.44
CA VAL A 39 -7.19 22.22 -2.71
C VAL A 39 -8.30 23.28 -2.67
N GLY A 40 -8.20 24.27 -3.56
CA GLY A 40 -8.99 25.49 -3.47
C GLY A 40 -8.75 26.19 -2.11
N ASP A 41 -9.81 26.32 -1.31
CA ASP A 41 -9.74 26.90 0.03
C ASP A 41 -9.81 25.85 1.16
N VAL A 42 -9.83 24.57 0.80
CA VAL A 42 -9.90 23.46 1.74
C VAL A 42 -8.50 22.95 2.03
N TYR A 43 -8.19 22.78 3.32
CA TYR A 43 -6.98 22.12 3.78
C TYR A 43 -7.32 20.71 4.24
N PHE A 44 -6.48 19.75 3.86
CA PHE A 44 -6.59 18.35 4.27
C PHE A 44 -5.41 18.05 5.19
N ASP A 45 -5.71 17.54 6.40
CA ASP A 45 -4.71 17.28 7.44
C ASP A 45 -4.72 15.80 7.80
N GLN A 46 -3.68 15.08 7.40
CA GLN A 46 -3.54 13.66 7.69
C GLN A 46 -3.35 13.35 9.19
N LEU A 47 -2.82 14.30 9.98
CA LEU A 47 -2.69 14.12 11.44
C LEU A 47 -4.06 14.16 12.12
N GLU A 48 -4.99 14.99 11.64
CA GLU A 48 -6.38 14.97 12.11
C GLU A 48 -7.09 13.70 11.64
N ARG A 49 -6.93 13.33 10.36
CA ARG A 49 -7.57 12.13 9.78
C ARG A 49 -7.18 10.84 10.48
N SER A 50 -5.89 10.67 10.76
CA SER A 50 -5.39 9.53 11.53
C SER A 50 -5.75 9.63 13.02
N GLY A 51 -6.14 10.81 13.51
CA GLY A 51 -6.34 11.12 14.92
C GLY A 51 -5.05 11.30 15.74
N HIS A 52 -3.87 11.18 15.11
CA HIS A 52 -2.57 11.40 15.75
C HIS A 52 -2.42 12.83 16.29
N ALA A 53 -3.16 13.78 15.72
CA ALA A 53 -3.29 15.13 16.22
C ALA A 53 -3.62 15.19 17.71
N THR A 54 -4.41 14.24 18.23
CA THR A 54 -4.92 14.23 19.60
C THR A 54 -4.33 13.13 20.48
N ARG A 55 -3.84 12.03 19.90
CA ARG A 55 -3.30 10.88 20.64
C ARG A 55 -1.77 10.95 20.78
N LEU A 56 -1.30 11.41 21.93
CA LEU A 56 0.14 11.45 22.24
C LEU A 56 0.72 10.05 22.43
N GLU A 57 -0.08 9.13 22.99
CA GLU A 57 0.26 7.74 23.29
C GLU A 57 0.63 6.91 22.07
N ASP A 58 0.28 7.36 20.86
CA ASP A 58 0.77 6.75 19.61
C ASP A 58 2.32 6.70 19.59
N LEU A 59 3.01 7.69 20.18
CA LEU A 59 4.47 7.70 20.25
C LEU A 59 5.05 6.56 21.09
N ASP A 60 4.33 6.13 22.14
CA ASP A 60 4.72 4.98 22.95
C ASP A 60 4.63 3.69 22.14
N LEU A 61 3.57 3.53 21.34
CA LEU A 61 3.43 2.39 20.41
C LEU A 61 4.57 2.37 19.38
N PHE A 62 5.00 3.54 18.89
CA PHE A 62 6.09 3.62 17.92
C PHE A 62 7.44 3.25 18.55
N ALA A 63 7.68 3.64 19.81
CA ALA A 63 8.88 3.28 20.55
C ALA A 63 9.03 1.77 20.72
N GLU A 64 7.93 1.04 20.92
CA GLU A 64 7.94 -0.42 21.03
C GLU A 64 8.42 -1.15 19.77
N LEU A 65 8.41 -0.47 18.61
CA LEU A 65 8.96 -1.02 17.36
C LEU A 65 10.49 -1.01 17.33
N GLY A 66 11.15 -0.29 18.25
CA GLY A 66 12.61 -0.19 18.32
C GLY A 66 13.23 0.81 17.34
N ILE A 67 12.43 1.72 16.76
CA ILE A 67 12.91 2.77 15.85
C ILE A 67 13.95 3.68 16.53
N LYS A 68 14.92 4.18 15.76
CA LYS A 68 16.01 5.05 16.25
C LYS A 68 15.79 6.52 15.98
N ALA A 69 15.11 6.81 14.87
CA ALA A 69 14.69 8.14 14.50
C ALA A 69 13.27 8.08 13.93
N MET A 70 12.63 9.24 13.89
CA MET A 70 11.30 9.38 13.34
C MET A 70 11.21 10.64 12.49
N ARG A 71 10.77 10.49 11.23
CA ARG A 71 10.34 11.61 10.41
C ARG A 71 9.07 12.17 11.05
N TYR A 72 9.20 13.37 11.63
CA TYR A 72 8.17 13.92 12.52
C TYR A 72 7.80 15.36 12.16
N PRO A 73 6.50 15.66 12.04
CA PRO A 73 6.04 16.97 11.57
C PRO A 73 6.18 18.08 12.63
N ILE A 74 6.66 19.24 12.18
CA ILE A 74 6.52 20.55 12.82
C ILE A 74 6.02 21.51 11.73
N LEU A 75 4.82 21.23 11.20
CA LEU A 75 4.34 21.83 9.94
C LEU A 75 4.03 23.32 10.07
N TRP A 76 4.58 24.13 9.18
CA TRP A 76 4.42 25.58 9.19
C TRP A 76 2.95 26.00 9.17
N GLU A 77 2.14 25.37 8.32
CA GLU A 77 0.72 25.69 8.15
C GLU A 77 -0.12 25.41 9.39
N ARG A 78 0.26 24.39 10.16
CA ARG A 78 -0.44 24.01 11.38
C ARG A 78 -0.06 24.90 12.56
N HIS A 79 1.21 25.27 12.65
CA HIS A 79 1.73 26.02 13.80
C HIS A 79 1.56 27.54 13.65
N ALA A 80 1.54 28.06 12.42
CA ALA A 80 1.36 29.50 12.15
C ALA A 80 0.36 29.75 11.00
N PRO A 81 -0.93 29.34 11.13
CA PRO A 81 -1.88 29.32 10.02
C PRO A 81 -2.30 30.70 9.49
N GLN A 82 -2.25 31.75 10.33
CA GLN A 82 -2.86 33.06 10.04
C GLN A 82 -1.85 34.20 9.93
N GLN A 83 -0.76 34.15 10.70
CA GLN A 83 0.27 35.18 10.71
C GLN A 83 1.61 34.59 11.17
N PRO A 84 2.75 35.06 10.66
CA PRO A 84 4.06 34.45 10.90
C PRO A 84 4.56 34.56 12.35
N ASP A 85 4.18 35.62 13.08
CA ASP A 85 4.70 35.88 14.43
C ASP A 85 3.90 35.21 15.56
N ALA A 86 2.78 34.54 15.23
CA ALA A 86 1.91 33.88 16.21
C ALA A 86 1.99 32.35 16.05
N ILE A 87 3.16 31.79 16.36
CA ILE A 87 3.41 30.36 16.30
C ILE A 87 2.87 29.69 17.56
N ASP A 88 1.94 28.75 17.42
CA ASP A 88 1.48 27.88 18.51
C ASP A 88 2.42 26.69 18.68
N TRP A 89 3.11 26.62 19.80
CA TRP A 89 4.08 25.56 20.12
C TRP A 89 3.51 24.43 20.96
N VAL A 90 2.29 24.55 21.49
CA VAL A 90 1.75 23.62 22.50
C VAL A 90 1.82 22.18 22.00
N TRP A 91 1.40 21.95 20.76
CA TRP A 91 1.42 20.63 20.15
C TRP A 91 2.85 20.10 19.99
N ALA A 92 3.75 20.86 19.34
CA ALA A 92 5.13 20.41 19.12
C ALA A 92 5.94 20.22 20.41
N ASP A 93 5.77 21.10 21.40
CA ASP A 93 6.47 21.01 22.69
C ASP A 93 6.17 19.67 23.38
N GLU A 94 4.90 19.27 23.39
CA GLU A 94 4.45 18.01 24.01
C GLU A 94 5.02 16.79 23.26
N ARG A 95 4.91 16.75 21.93
CA ARG A 95 5.34 15.59 21.13
C ARG A 95 6.86 15.45 21.05
N LEU A 96 7.59 16.55 20.84
CA LEU A 96 9.06 16.50 20.80
C LEU A 96 9.65 16.21 22.19
N GLY A 97 8.99 16.70 23.25
CA GLY A 97 9.30 16.30 24.62
C GLY A 97 9.19 14.80 24.81
N ARG A 98 8.05 14.21 24.40
CA ARG A 98 7.81 12.76 24.50
C ARG A 98 8.77 11.92 23.65
N LEU A 99 9.06 12.31 22.42
CA LEU A 99 10.07 11.63 21.58
C LEU A 99 11.44 11.60 22.25
N ARG A 100 11.83 12.71 22.90
CA ARG A 100 13.10 12.80 23.62
C ARG A 100 13.14 11.90 24.86
N GLU A 101 12.04 11.80 25.62
CA GLU A 101 11.91 10.85 26.73
C GLU A 101 12.02 9.40 26.26
N LEU A 102 11.45 9.09 25.09
CA LEU A 102 11.50 7.78 24.45
C LEU A 102 12.83 7.50 23.74
N ASN A 103 13.77 8.45 23.75
CA ASN A 103 15.06 8.36 23.08
C ASN A 103 14.95 8.10 21.57
N ILE A 104 13.93 8.68 20.93
CA ILE A 104 13.71 8.66 19.49
C ILE A 104 14.13 10.02 18.94
N LYS A 105 15.04 10.02 17.96
CA LYS A 105 15.51 11.27 17.34
C LYS A 105 14.49 11.79 16.33
N PRO A 106 14.00 13.04 16.44
CA PRO A 106 13.15 13.61 15.40
C PRO A 106 14.01 14.01 14.18
N ILE A 107 13.51 13.68 13.00
CA ILE A 107 13.87 14.30 11.72
C ILE A 107 12.74 15.28 11.42
N ALA A 108 12.98 16.57 11.68
CA ALA A 108 11.94 17.59 11.69
C ALA A 108 11.48 17.96 10.26
N GLY A 109 10.23 17.62 9.95
CA GLY A 109 9.55 18.01 8.71
C GLY A 109 8.83 19.35 8.85
N LEU A 110 9.16 20.36 8.06
CA LEU A 110 8.53 21.70 8.19
C LEU A 110 7.38 21.91 7.21
N LEU A 111 7.41 21.23 6.07
CA LEU A 111 6.34 21.12 5.08
C LEU A 111 6.31 19.70 4.54
N HIS A 112 5.12 19.10 4.45
CA HIS A 112 4.93 17.77 3.85
C HIS A 112 3.81 17.86 2.82
N HIS A 113 4.18 18.01 1.55
CA HIS A 113 3.29 18.42 0.43
C HIS A 113 2.45 19.67 0.74
N GLY A 114 2.92 20.49 1.67
CA GLY A 114 2.26 21.70 2.13
C GLY A 114 2.50 22.86 1.19
N ASN A 115 1.46 23.66 0.96
CA ASN A 115 1.50 24.78 0.02
C ASN A 115 1.77 26.13 0.71
N GLY A 116 2.08 26.11 2.01
CA GLY A 116 2.27 27.30 2.85
C GLY A 116 1.02 27.75 3.63
N PRO A 117 1.19 28.51 4.72
CA PRO A 117 0.07 29.07 5.50
C PRO A 117 -0.81 30.02 4.67
N ARG A 118 -1.98 30.39 5.18
CA ARG A 118 -2.99 31.18 4.42
C ARG A 118 -2.50 32.51 3.84
N TYR A 119 -1.44 33.08 4.40
CA TYR A 119 -0.89 34.38 4.00
C TYR A 119 0.25 34.30 2.97
N THR A 120 0.63 33.11 2.51
CA THR A 120 1.67 32.91 1.49
C THR A 120 1.33 31.69 0.63
N ASN A 121 2.15 31.40 -0.37
CA ASN A 121 2.04 30.18 -1.16
C ASN A 121 3.33 29.90 -1.94
N LEU A 122 3.39 28.74 -2.60
CA LEU A 122 4.56 28.29 -3.37
C LEU A 122 4.98 29.23 -4.52
N LEU A 123 4.11 30.13 -5.00
CA LEU A 123 4.44 31.15 -6.00
C LEU A 123 4.86 32.50 -5.40
N ASP A 124 4.62 32.74 -4.11
CA ASP A 124 4.98 33.98 -3.44
C ASP A 124 6.52 34.10 -3.37
N PRO A 125 7.13 35.18 -3.90
CA PRO A 125 8.58 35.37 -3.82
C PRO A 125 9.11 35.46 -2.38
N ASN A 126 8.24 35.74 -1.40
CA ASN A 126 8.60 35.76 0.02
C ASN A 126 8.50 34.38 0.70
N PHE A 127 7.89 33.37 0.06
CA PHE A 127 7.76 32.03 0.62
C PHE A 127 9.09 31.44 1.11
N PRO A 128 10.21 31.52 0.35
CA PRO A 128 11.50 31.00 0.81
C PRO A 128 12.00 31.66 2.09
N SER A 129 11.83 32.98 2.21
CA SER A 129 12.25 33.73 3.39
C SER A 129 11.31 33.49 4.58
N GLY A 130 10.02 33.32 4.32
CA GLY A 130 9.01 32.99 5.33
C GLY A 130 9.27 31.63 5.96
N LEU A 131 9.52 30.59 5.14
CA LEU A 131 9.87 29.26 5.66
C LEU A 131 11.18 29.30 6.45
N ALA A 132 12.18 30.07 5.99
CA ALA A 132 13.43 30.23 6.72
C ALA A 132 13.24 30.91 8.09
N GLY A 133 12.34 31.90 8.20
CA GLY A 133 11.96 32.52 9.47
C GLY A 133 11.27 31.54 10.42
N PHE A 134 10.38 30.70 9.90
CA PHE A 134 9.76 29.63 10.67
C PHE A 134 10.79 28.59 11.13
N ALA A 135 11.67 28.13 10.23
CA ALA A 135 12.75 27.19 10.54
C ALA A 135 13.72 27.73 11.60
N LEU A 136 14.05 29.03 11.56
CA LEU A 136 14.83 29.69 12.60
C LEU A 136 14.14 29.63 13.97
N SER A 137 12.82 29.85 13.99
CA SER A 137 12.02 29.81 15.21
C SER A 137 11.96 28.40 15.79
N VAL A 138 11.80 27.38 14.94
CA VAL A 138 11.90 25.95 15.31
C VAL A 138 13.28 25.65 15.90
N ALA A 139 14.36 26.03 15.23
CA ALA A 139 15.72 25.76 15.70
C ALA A 139 16.05 26.46 17.02
N ARG A 140 15.56 27.70 17.23
CA ARG A 140 15.70 28.41 18.50
C ARG A 140 14.93 27.73 19.64
N ARG A 141 13.75 27.21 19.35
CA ARG A 141 12.91 26.51 20.33
C ARG A 141 13.49 25.13 20.69
N TYR A 142 13.99 24.41 19.70
CA TYR A 142 14.52 23.05 19.82
C TYR A 142 15.97 22.94 19.32
N PRO A 143 16.94 23.60 19.96
CA PRO A 143 18.33 23.67 19.48
C PRO A 143 19.06 22.31 19.51
N TRP A 144 18.45 21.30 20.10
CA TRP A 144 18.95 19.92 20.19
C TRP A 144 18.51 19.04 19.03
N VAL A 145 17.58 19.49 18.18
CA VAL A 145 17.20 18.77 16.95
C VAL A 145 18.32 18.92 15.93
N GLU A 146 18.81 17.79 15.43
CA GLU A 146 19.96 17.73 14.51
C GLU A 146 19.56 17.41 13.07
N ASP A 147 18.42 16.76 12.83
CA ASP A 147 18.03 16.31 11.48
C ASP A 147 16.76 17.04 11.01
N TYR A 148 16.78 17.54 9.77
CA TYR A 148 15.69 18.31 9.19
C TYR A 148 15.38 17.86 7.76
N THR A 149 14.10 17.80 7.45
CA THR A 149 13.55 17.74 6.08
C THR A 149 12.68 18.98 5.90
N PRO A 150 13.24 20.16 5.54
CA PRO A 150 12.45 21.39 5.49
C PRO A 150 11.22 21.27 4.59
N ILE A 151 11.33 20.60 3.45
CA ILE A 151 10.23 20.32 2.53
C ILE A 151 10.33 18.87 2.06
N ASN A 152 9.26 18.09 2.21
CA ASN A 152 9.13 16.75 1.62
C ASN A 152 8.91 16.84 0.11
N GLU A 153 9.64 16.04 -0.66
CA GLU A 153 9.49 15.87 -2.11
C GLU A 153 9.15 17.15 -2.91
N PRO A 154 10.08 18.13 -2.98
CA PRO A 154 9.83 19.37 -3.70
C PRO A 154 9.40 19.21 -5.17
N LEU A 155 10.00 18.27 -5.89
CA LEU A 155 9.70 18.01 -7.29
C LEU A 155 8.30 17.41 -7.47
N THR A 156 7.94 16.42 -6.65
CA THR A 156 6.59 15.84 -6.65
C THR A 156 5.56 16.91 -6.35
N THR A 157 5.79 17.72 -5.30
CA THR A 157 4.91 18.81 -4.91
C THR A 157 4.76 19.83 -6.04
N ALA A 158 5.87 20.28 -6.63
CA ALA A 158 5.84 21.20 -7.77
C ALA A 158 5.07 20.65 -8.98
N ARG A 159 5.17 19.35 -9.28
CA ARG A 159 4.40 18.71 -10.37
C ARG A 159 2.90 18.75 -10.07
N PHE A 160 2.48 18.34 -8.88
CA PHE A 160 1.06 18.34 -8.51
C PHE A 160 0.47 19.76 -8.39
N CYS A 161 1.28 20.74 -7.98
CA CYS A 161 0.82 22.12 -7.80
C CYS A 161 0.86 22.95 -9.08
N GLY A 162 1.88 22.77 -9.92
CA GLY A 162 2.19 23.67 -11.04
C GLY A 162 2.05 23.06 -12.43
N LEU A 163 2.17 21.74 -12.57
CA LEU A 163 2.09 21.05 -13.86
C LEU A 163 0.73 20.36 -14.06
N TYR A 164 0.21 19.72 -13.02
CA TYR A 164 -1.04 18.96 -13.05
C TYR A 164 -2.20 19.65 -12.34
N GLY A 165 -1.90 20.71 -11.59
CA GLY A 165 -2.87 21.56 -10.89
C GLY A 165 -3.85 20.84 -9.97
N HIS A 166 -3.46 19.67 -9.43
CA HIS A 166 -4.26 18.96 -8.43
C HIS A 166 -4.27 19.70 -7.09
N TRP A 167 -3.14 20.29 -6.71
CA TRP A 167 -2.98 21.02 -5.45
C TRP A 167 -2.79 22.51 -5.69
N TYR A 168 -3.04 23.30 -4.66
CA TYR A 168 -2.86 24.74 -4.67
C TYR A 168 -1.41 25.12 -5.03
N PRO A 169 -1.14 26.13 -5.90
CA PRO A 169 -2.08 27.12 -6.43
C PRO A 169 -2.78 26.73 -7.75
N HIS A 170 -2.81 25.45 -8.12
CA HIS A 170 -3.49 24.94 -9.32
C HIS A 170 -2.94 25.47 -10.65
N GLY A 171 -1.62 25.57 -10.76
CA GLY A 171 -0.96 25.80 -12.05
C GLY A 171 -1.09 24.61 -12.98
N PHE A 172 -1.04 24.87 -14.28
CA PHE A 172 -1.17 23.86 -15.34
C PHE A 172 -0.13 24.07 -16.46
N ASP A 173 1.06 24.57 -16.12
CA ASP A 173 2.07 24.97 -17.10
C ASP A 173 3.51 24.86 -16.56
N GLY A 174 4.45 24.75 -17.50
CA GLY A 174 5.88 24.63 -17.20
C GLY A 174 6.49 25.83 -16.45
N PRO A 175 6.17 27.10 -16.78
CA PRO A 175 6.63 28.26 -16.00
C PRO A 175 6.23 28.21 -14.52
N THR A 176 4.97 27.88 -14.24
CA THR A 176 4.44 27.76 -12.87
C THR A 176 5.14 26.63 -12.12
N PHE A 177 5.27 25.45 -12.75
CA PHE A 177 6.06 24.33 -12.21
C PHE A 177 7.49 24.75 -11.85
N CYS A 178 8.23 25.38 -12.78
CA CYS A 178 9.62 25.77 -12.54
C CYS A 178 9.74 26.80 -11.42
N ARG A 179 8.83 27.78 -11.36
CA ARG A 179 8.81 28.80 -10.31
C ARG A 179 8.58 28.19 -8.93
N ILE A 180 7.61 27.27 -8.82
CA ILE A 180 7.34 26.56 -7.57
C ILE A 180 8.56 25.76 -7.12
N LEU A 181 9.14 24.93 -8.01
CA LEU A 181 10.32 24.11 -7.69
C LEU A 181 11.51 24.95 -7.21
N LEU A 182 11.79 26.08 -7.87
CA LEU A 182 12.89 26.97 -7.47
C LEU A 182 12.62 27.65 -6.13
N ASN A 183 11.38 28.09 -5.88
CA ASN A 183 10.99 28.67 -4.61
C ASN A 183 11.15 27.64 -3.48
N GLU A 184 10.68 26.42 -3.66
CA GLU A 184 10.83 25.34 -2.67
C GLU A 184 12.30 24.99 -2.41
N CYS A 185 13.11 24.79 -3.46
CA CYS A 185 14.53 24.50 -3.30
C CYS A 185 15.27 25.67 -2.62
N ARG A 186 14.92 26.92 -2.95
CA ARG A 186 15.49 28.10 -2.29
C ARG A 186 15.06 28.16 -0.83
N ALA A 187 13.83 27.79 -0.52
CA ALA A 187 13.30 27.72 0.84
C ALA A 187 14.08 26.69 1.68
N VAL A 188 14.40 25.51 1.13
CA VAL A 188 15.26 24.50 1.77
C VAL A 188 16.64 25.09 2.09
N VAL A 189 17.29 25.73 1.12
CA VAL A 189 18.61 26.36 1.30
C VAL A 189 18.58 27.41 2.42
N LEU A 190 17.60 28.32 2.38
CA LEU A 190 17.49 29.40 3.37
C LEU A 190 17.11 28.87 4.76
N ALA A 191 16.21 27.88 4.84
CA ALA A 191 15.83 27.23 6.08
C ALA A 191 17.05 26.56 6.72
N MET A 192 17.84 25.78 5.98
CA MET A 192 19.03 25.13 6.54
C MET A 192 20.09 26.14 6.98
N ARG A 193 20.26 27.27 6.28
CA ARG A 193 21.13 28.35 6.77
C ARG A 193 20.65 28.90 8.09
N ALA A 194 19.36 29.20 8.19
CA ALA A 194 18.77 29.76 9.40
C ALA A 194 18.88 28.78 10.58
N VAL A 195 18.60 27.50 10.36
CA VAL A 195 18.78 26.43 11.36
C VAL A 195 20.25 26.34 11.80
N ARG A 196 21.20 26.35 10.85
CA ARG A 196 22.64 26.22 11.13
C ARG A 196 23.24 27.44 11.84
N GLN A 197 22.58 28.60 11.83
CA GLN A 197 22.96 29.73 12.70
C GLN A 197 22.77 29.39 14.19
N VAL A 198 21.81 28.53 14.52
CA VAL A 198 21.51 28.11 15.90
C VAL A 198 22.22 26.80 16.24
N ASN A 199 22.12 25.81 15.35
CA ASN A 199 22.78 24.52 15.49
C ASN A 199 23.69 24.25 14.27
N PRO A 200 24.99 24.60 14.34
CA PRO A 200 25.92 24.37 13.23
C PRO A 200 26.10 22.90 12.81
N LYS A 201 25.64 21.95 13.62
CA LYS A 201 25.69 20.51 13.32
C LYS A 201 24.42 19.99 12.63
N ALA A 202 23.41 20.84 12.42
CA ALA A 202 22.16 20.43 11.81
C ALA A 202 22.38 19.91 10.38
N ARG A 203 21.80 18.75 10.11
CA ARG A 203 21.91 17.98 8.88
C ARG A 203 20.63 18.09 8.06
N LEU A 204 20.79 18.19 6.76
CA LEU A 204 19.71 18.12 5.78
C LEU A 204 19.49 16.65 5.37
N VAL A 205 18.31 16.12 5.70
CA VAL A 205 17.78 14.87 5.16
C VAL A 205 16.74 15.26 4.12
N GLN A 206 17.15 15.36 2.86
CA GLN A 206 16.25 15.77 1.77
C GLN A 206 15.69 14.54 1.06
N THR A 207 14.38 14.48 0.90
CA THR A 207 13.66 13.35 0.30
C THR A 207 13.07 13.72 -1.06
N GLU A 208 12.92 12.72 -1.92
CA GLU A 208 12.18 12.76 -3.19
C GLU A 208 11.61 11.38 -3.56
N ASP A 209 10.49 11.37 -4.28
CA ASP A 209 10.04 10.21 -5.05
C ASP A 209 10.94 10.06 -6.29
N ILE A 210 11.71 8.98 -6.36
CA ILE A 210 12.66 8.75 -7.46
C ILE A 210 12.28 7.51 -8.26
N GLY A 211 11.66 7.74 -9.42
CA GLY A 211 11.37 6.70 -10.41
C GLY A 211 12.34 6.65 -11.58
N LYS A 212 12.01 5.83 -12.59
CA LYS A 212 12.65 5.82 -13.92
C LYS A 212 11.57 5.74 -14.99
N ALA A 213 11.73 6.53 -16.05
CA ALA A 213 10.87 6.48 -17.21
C ALA A 213 11.49 5.60 -18.31
N TYR A 214 10.68 4.72 -18.88
CA TYR A 214 10.97 3.94 -20.07
C TYR A 214 9.99 4.33 -21.17
N SER A 215 10.27 3.88 -22.39
CA SER A 215 9.34 4.13 -23.48
C SER A 215 9.49 3.18 -24.65
N THR A 216 8.52 3.23 -25.54
CA THR A 216 8.72 2.84 -26.94
C THR A 216 9.73 3.76 -27.64
N PRO A 217 10.38 3.31 -28.73
CA PRO A 217 11.42 4.09 -29.41
C PRO A 217 11.02 5.52 -29.83
N PRO A 218 9.80 5.79 -30.36
CA PRO A 218 9.38 7.15 -30.75
C PRO A 218 9.35 8.15 -29.60
N LEU A 219 9.21 7.67 -28.36
CA LEU A 219 9.09 8.47 -27.14
C LEU A 219 10.39 8.54 -26.33
N SER A 220 11.50 7.99 -26.85
CA SER A 220 12.81 7.99 -26.16
C SER A 220 13.25 9.38 -25.70
N TYR A 221 13.01 10.42 -26.50
CA TYR A 221 13.31 11.81 -26.11
C TYR A 221 12.55 12.27 -24.86
N GLN A 222 11.29 11.84 -24.71
CA GLN A 222 10.47 12.22 -23.55
C GLN A 222 10.90 11.43 -22.32
N ALA A 223 11.15 10.13 -22.46
CA ALA A 223 11.68 9.33 -21.36
C ALA A 223 13.05 9.84 -20.89
N GLU A 224 13.94 10.25 -21.80
CA GLU A 224 15.21 10.90 -21.45
C GLU A 224 14.99 12.23 -20.71
N PHE A 225 14.06 13.08 -21.17
CA PHE A 225 13.68 14.30 -20.47
C PHE A 225 13.21 14.02 -19.04
N GLU A 226 12.32 13.04 -18.84
CA GLU A 226 11.83 12.65 -17.52
C GLU A 226 12.95 12.10 -16.62
N ASN A 227 13.87 11.32 -17.20
CA ASN A 227 15.01 10.75 -16.49
C ASN A 227 16.07 11.81 -16.10
N HIS A 228 16.08 12.97 -16.76
CA HIS A 228 16.79 14.15 -16.27
C HIS A 228 15.98 14.91 -15.22
N ARG A 229 14.66 15.05 -15.43
CA ARG A 229 13.77 15.82 -14.55
C ARG A 229 13.69 15.26 -13.13
N ARG A 230 13.66 13.93 -12.98
CA ARG A 230 13.59 13.25 -11.67
C ARG A 230 14.70 13.63 -10.68
N TRP A 231 15.80 14.21 -11.16
CA TRP A 231 16.94 14.61 -10.33
C TRP A 231 16.91 16.07 -9.90
N LEU A 232 15.96 16.89 -10.38
CA LEU A 232 16.07 18.35 -10.30
C LEU A 232 16.22 18.90 -8.88
N THR A 233 15.51 18.38 -7.89
CA THR A 233 15.66 18.82 -6.50
C THR A 233 17.09 18.63 -6.01
N PHE A 234 17.66 17.43 -6.19
CA PHE A 234 19.04 17.17 -5.79
C PHE A 234 20.06 17.90 -6.65
N ASP A 235 19.79 18.06 -7.95
CA ASP A 235 20.68 18.79 -8.85
C ASP A 235 20.73 20.28 -8.54
N LEU A 236 19.60 20.90 -8.17
CA LEU A 236 19.56 22.27 -7.67
C LEU A 236 20.33 22.39 -6.35
N LEU A 237 20.00 21.56 -5.36
CA LEU A 237 20.61 21.62 -4.03
C LEU A 237 22.11 21.31 -4.05
N CYS A 238 22.57 20.42 -4.94
CA CYS A 238 23.99 20.09 -5.09
C CYS A 238 24.76 21.01 -6.05
N GLY A 239 24.12 22.04 -6.63
CA GLY A 239 24.76 22.94 -7.59
C GLY A 239 25.18 22.28 -8.90
N ARG A 240 24.38 21.33 -9.40
CA ARG A 240 24.62 20.55 -10.63
C ARG A 240 23.77 20.98 -11.83
N LEU A 241 22.70 21.74 -11.61
CA LEU A 241 21.95 22.37 -12.70
C LEU A 241 22.75 23.57 -13.24
N ASN A 242 23.77 23.31 -14.05
CA ASN A 242 24.63 24.33 -14.67
C ASN A 242 24.37 24.43 -16.19
N ARG A 243 25.12 25.29 -16.90
CA ARG A 243 24.95 25.54 -18.34
C ARG A 243 25.13 24.32 -19.24
N ASP A 244 25.82 23.29 -18.76
CA ASP A 244 26.01 22.03 -19.49
C ASP A 244 24.90 21.00 -19.15
N HIS A 245 23.99 21.33 -18.23
CA HIS A 245 22.90 20.44 -17.83
C HIS A 245 21.85 20.35 -18.95
N PRO A 246 21.36 19.14 -19.30
CA PRO A 246 20.37 18.96 -20.38
C PRO A 246 19.06 19.73 -20.23
N LEU A 247 18.73 20.14 -18.99
CA LEU A 247 17.53 20.92 -18.68
C LEU A 247 17.80 22.42 -18.47
N TRP A 248 19.03 22.90 -18.66
CA TRP A 248 19.35 24.33 -18.48
C TRP A 248 18.50 25.23 -19.39
N ASP A 249 18.49 24.95 -20.69
CA ASP A 249 17.70 25.71 -21.67
C ASP A 249 16.19 25.55 -21.48
N TYR A 250 15.76 24.44 -20.86
CA TYR A 250 14.35 24.26 -20.50
C TYR A 250 13.89 25.31 -19.49
N PHE A 251 14.67 25.58 -18.42
CA PHE A 251 14.32 26.61 -17.45
C PHE A 251 14.26 28.02 -18.08
N HIS A 252 15.17 28.33 -19.00
CA HIS A 252 15.12 29.58 -19.75
C HIS A 252 13.89 29.69 -20.65
N ALA A 253 13.53 28.61 -21.35
CA ALA A 253 12.31 28.57 -22.15
C ALA A 253 11.07 28.78 -21.28
N MET A 254 11.10 28.35 -20.00
CA MET A 254 10.04 28.57 -19.02
C MET A 254 10.10 29.96 -18.35
N GLY A 255 10.98 30.85 -18.80
CA GLY A 255 11.06 32.24 -18.34
C GLY A 255 11.86 32.46 -17.05
N ILE A 256 12.68 31.48 -16.64
CA ILE A 256 13.58 31.63 -15.50
C ILE A 256 14.88 32.31 -15.95
N ALA A 257 15.27 33.37 -15.24
CA ALA A 257 16.49 34.11 -15.55
C ALA A 257 17.75 33.35 -15.10
N THR A 258 18.87 33.58 -15.79
CA THR A 258 20.16 32.94 -15.50
C THR A 258 20.59 33.16 -14.05
N GLU A 259 20.40 34.38 -13.57
CA GLU A 259 20.78 34.81 -12.22
C GLU A 259 20.02 34.03 -11.16
N GLU A 260 18.79 33.59 -11.43
CA GLU A 260 17.99 32.79 -10.51
C GLU A 260 18.52 31.36 -10.37
N LEU A 261 19.06 30.79 -11.46
CA LEU A 261 19.69 29.46 -11.45
C LEU A 261 21.10 29.50 -10.87
N GLU A 262 21.88 30.53 -11.19
CA GLU A 262 23.26 30.71 -10.72
C GLU A 262 23.35 30.81 -9.19
N VAL A 263 22.29 31.28 -8.51
CA VAL A 263 22.18 31.28 -7.04
C VAL A 263 22.40 29.89 -6.42
N PHE A 264 21.97 28.81 -7.08
CA PHE A 264 22.18 27.44 -6.59
C PHE A 264 23.60 26.91 -6.85
N LEU A 265 24.29 27.46 -7.84
CA LEU A 265 25.69 27.15 -8.15
C LEU A 265 26.63 27.89 -7.19
N ASP A 266 26.31 29.14 -6.88
CA ASP A 266 27.10 29.99 -5.99
C ASP A 266 26.97 29.55 -4.53
N GLU A 267 25.80 29.03 -4.15
CA GLU A 267 25.51 28.69 -2.77
C GLU A 267 24.80 27.33 -2.58
N PRO A 268 25.42 26.22 -3.03
CA PRO A 268 24.81 24.90 -2.94
C PRO A 268 24.57 24.48 -1.48
N CYS A 269 23.53 23.69 -1.28
CA CYS A 269 23.17 23.08 0.00
C CYS A 269 22.96 21.57 -0.19
N PRO A 270 24.01 20.80 -0.51
CA PRO A 270 23.89 19.37 -0.73
C PRO A 270 23.30 18.69 0.53
N PRO A 271 22.42 17.70 0.38
CA PRO A 271 21.92 16.94 1.51
C PRO A 271 23.05 16.23 2.25
N ASP A 272 22.95 16.17 3.58
CA ASP A 272 23.80 15.32 4.40
C ASP A 272 23.39 13.84 4.26
N VAL A 273 22.11 13.60 3.98
CA VAL A 273 21.52 12.31 3.60
C VAL A 273 20.51 12.54 2.48
N ILE A 274 20.64 11.79 1.39
CA ILE A 274 19.62 11.67 0.34
C ILE A 274 18.58 10.65 0.81
N GLY A 275 17.34 11.09 0.94
CA GLY A 275 16.18 10.22 1.12
C GLY A 275 15.61 9.78 -0.21
N ILE A 276 15.45 8.47 -0.38
CA ILE A 276 14.75 7.88 -1.52
C ILE A 276 13.39 7.41 -1.02
N ASP A 277 12.35 8.04 -1.54
CA ASP A 277 10.98 7.56 -1.46
C ASP A 277 10.76 6.79 -2.77
N TYR A 278 10.44 5.50 -2.67
CA TYR A 278 10.30 4.63 -3.85
C TYR A 278 9.13 3.70 -3.64
N TYR A 279 8.27 3.64 -4.65
CA TYR A 279 7.09 2.81 -4.69
C TYR A 279 7.16 1.86 -5.89
N VAL A 280 6.43 0.74 -5.79
CA VAL A 280 6.29 -0.22 -6.90
C VAL A 280 5.81 0.44 -8.21
N SER A 281 5.10 1.56 -8.10
CA SER A 281 4.58 2.37 -9.21
C SER A 281 5.44 3.57 -9.61
N SER A 282 6.57 3.84 -8.94
CA SER A 282 7.43 5.01 -9.22
C SER A 282 8.06 4.94 -10.62
N GLU A 283 8.35 3.74 -11.14
CA GLU A 283 8.82 3.57 -12.52
C GLU A 283 7.66 3.64 -13.53
N ARG A 284 7.85 4.41 -14.60
CA ARG A 284 6.83 4.75 -15.61
C ARG A 284 7.22 4.24 -16.99
N PHE A 285 6.22 3.94 -17.83
CA PHE A 285 6.40 3.52 -19.21
C PHE A 285 5.53 4.37 -20.13
N LEU A 286 6.16 5.04 -21.10
CA LEU A 286 5.51 5.88 -22.10
C LEU A 286 5.34 5.09 -23.40
N ASP A 287 4.09 4.93 -23.86
CA ASP A 287 3.77 4.11 -25.04
C ASP A 287 2.91 4.86 -26.06
N ASP A 288 3.36 4.91 -27.32
CA ASP A 288 2.65 5.58 -28.40
C ASP A 288 1.46 4.77 -28.96
N ARG A 289 1.30 3.51 -28.54
CA ARG A 289 0.23 2.60 -28.97
C ARG A 289 -0.99 2.70 -28.06
N LEU A 290 -1.69 3.83 -28.17
CA LEU A 290 -2.84 4.20 -27.32
C LEU A 290 -3.96 3.14 -27.30
N GLU A 291 -4.13 2.36 -28.37
CA GLU A 291 -5.16 1.32 -28.50
C GLU A 291 -5.03 0.19 -27.48
N HIS A 292 -3.87 0.05 -26.83
CA HIS A 292 -3.65 -0.93 -25.78
C HIS A 292 -4.05 -0.45 -24.38
N TYR A 293 -4.40 0.83 -24.24
CA TYR A 293 -4.62 1.48 -22.95
C TYR A 293 -6.02 2.10 -22.88
N ALA A 294 -6.55 2.18 -21.66
CA ALA A 294 -7.82 2.84 -21.42
C ALA A 294 -7.68 4.37 -21.68
N PRO A 295 -8.74 5.06 -22.13
CA PRO A 295 -8.65 6.48 -22.48
C PRO A 295 -8.18 7.41 -21.35
N HIS A 296 -8.40 7.04 -20.08
CA HIS A 296 -7.93 7.83 -18.93
C HIS A 296 -6.42 7.73 -18.69
N GLU A 297 -5.74 6.75 -19.30
CA GLU A 297 -4.28 6.62 -19.29
C GLU A 297 -3.63 7.43 -20.43
N HIS A 298 -4.43 7.96 -21.35
CA HIS A 298 -3.93 8.71 -22.51
C HIS A 298 -3.56 10.13 -22.07
N GLY A 299 -2.33 10.52 -22.37
CA GLY A 299 -1.82 11.87 -22.18
C GLY A 299 -1.01 12.31 -23.39
N GLY A 300 -0.06 13.20 -23.16
CA GLY A 300 0.82 13.66 -24.22
C GLY A 300 1.61 14.90 -23.84
N ASN A 301 2.40 15.33 -24.80
CA ASN A 301 3.02 16.66 -24.84
C ASN A 301 2.67 17.31 -26.19
N GLU A 302 3.27 18.46 -26.51
CA GLU A 302 3.03 19.17 -27.77
C GLU A 302 3.48 18.38 -29.02
N ARG A 303 4.31 17.35 -28.85
CA ARG A 303 4.91 16.57 -29.94
C ARG A 303 4.20 15.24 -30.18
N HIS A 304 3.84 14.51 -29.13
CA HIS A 304 3.21 13.19 -29.22
C HIS A 304 2.08 13.03 -28.18
N GLN A 305 1.04 12.30 -28.58
CA GLN A 305 0.11 11.66 -27.65
C GLN A 305 0.64 10.27 -27.30
N TYR A 306 0.52 9.88 -26.03
CA TYR A 306 1.01 8.60 -25.54
C TYR A 306 0.30 8.21 -24.24
N ALA A 307 0.32 6.93 -23.91
CA ALA A 307 -0.11 6.43 -22.61
C ALA A 307 1.06 6.56 -21.63
N ASP A 308 0.79 7.03 -20.41
CA ASP A 308 1.72 7.02 -19.29
C ASP A 308 1.21 6.05 -18.23
N VAL A 309 1.84 4.89 -18.11
CA VAL A 309 1.43 3.83 -17.18
C VAL A 309 2.57 3.41 -16.26
N ALA A 310 2.24 2.77 -15.14
CA ALA A 310 3.27 2.20 -14.27
C ALA A 310 4.03 1.08 -14.99
N ALA A 311 5.37 1.19 -15.06
CA ALA A 311 6.23 0.26 -15.79
C ALA A 311 6.07 -1.19 -15.30
N VAL A 312 5.73 -1.39 -14.02
CA VAL A 312 5.47 -2.71 -13.44
C VAL A 312 4.33 -3.46 -14.16
N ARG A 313 3.41 -2.74 -14.82
CA ARG A 313 2.26 -3.30 -15.54
C ARG A 313 2.55 -3.66 -17.00
N VAL A 314 3.73 -3.31 -17.51
CA VAL A 314 4.10 -3.48 -18.93
C VAL A 314 5.44 -4.20 -19.12
N CYS A 315 6.45 -3.87 -18.31
CA CYS A 315 7.82 -4.36 -18.51
C CYS A 315 7.96 -5.85 -18.23
N ALA A 316 8.24 -6.62 -19.28
CA ALA A 316 8.35 -8.08 -19.24
C ALA A 316 9.47 -8.57 -18.30
N GLU A 317 10.63 -7.89 -18.33
CA GLU A 317 11.79 -8.25 -17.51
C GLU A 317 11.69 -7.76 -16.06
N GLY A 318 10.64 -7.02 -15.71
CA GLY A 318 10.52 -6.32 -14.44
C GLY A 318 11.20 -4.95 -14.44
N LEU A 319 11.26 -4.36 -13.25
CA LEU A 319 11.80 -3.02 -12.99
C LEU A 319 13.32 -3.06 -12.79
N ILE A 320 14.00 -1.89 -12.85
CA ILE A 320 15.34 -1.81 -12.24
C ILE A 320 15.27 -1.86 -10.72
N GLY A 321 14.13 -1.43 -10.16
CA GLY A 321 13.84 -1.54 -8.74
C GLY A 321 14.62 -0.55 -7.90
N LEU A 322 14.35 -0.60 -6.60
CA LEU A 322 15.05 0.19 -5.60
C LEU A 322 16.59 0.00 -5.65
N ASP A 323 17.08 -1.21 -5.92
CA ASP A 323 18.52 -1.48 -6.08
C ASP A 323 19.13 -0.62 -7.19
N GLY A 324 18.50 -0.58 -8.37
CA GLY A 324 18.95 0.22 -9.49
C GLY A 324 18.89 1.72 -9.21
N ILE A 325 17.79 2.20 -8.64
CA ILE A 325 17.62 3.62 -8.30
C ILE A 325 18.64 4.08 -7.25
N ALA A 326 18.88 3.29 -6.20
CA ALA A 326 19.85 3.62 -5.17
C ALA A 326 21.29 3.62 -5.71
N ARG A 327 21.63 2.71 -6.64
CA ARG A 327 22.95 2.71 -7.31
C ARG A 327 23.13 3.92 -8.21
N GLU A 328 22.14 4.25 -9.05
CA GLU A 328 22.19 5.45 -9.89
C GLU A 328 22.32 6.73 -9.03
N THR A 329 21.61 6.79 -7.90
CA THR A 329 21.71 7.88 -6.93
C THR A 329 23.12 7.98 -6.33
N TRP A 330 23.67 6.85 -5.87
CA TRP A 330 25.03 6.78 -5.30
C TRP A 330 26.10 7.14 -6.31
N GLU A 331 26.02 6.62 -7.53
CA GLU A 331 26.94 6.93 -8.63
C GLU A 331 26.89 8.42 -9.00
N ARG A 332 25.69 9.01 -8.99
CA ARG A 332 25.52 10.43 -9.30
C ARG A 332 26.10 11.32 -8.21
N TYR A 333 25.75 11.11 -6.93
CA TYR A 333 26.03 12.08 -5.87
C TYR A 333 27.15 11.66 -4.90
N GLY A 334 27.37 10.36 -4.67
CA GLY A 334 28.34 9.86 -3.69
C GLY A 334 28.02 10.25 -2.23
N LEU A 335 26.76 10.57 -1.93
CA LEU A 335 26.28 11.00 -0.62
C LEU A 335 25.58 9.85 0.12
N PRO A 336 25.53 9.87 1.47
CA PRO A 336 24.72 8.95 2.26
C PRO A 336 23.28 8.83 1.79
N ILE A 337 22.71 7.62 1.84
CA ILE A 337 21.34 7.34 1.40
C ILE A 337 20.51 6.75 2.54
N ALA A 338 19.25 7.13 2.65
CA ALA A 338 18.24 6.43 3.44
C ALA A 338 17.02 6.12 2.56
N MET A 339 16.38 4.97 2.79
CA MET A 339 15.05 4.70 2.22
C MET A 339 14.05 5.38 3.15
N THR A 340 13.52 6.52 2.74
CA THR A 340 12.79 7.44 3.64
C THR A 340 11.29 7.17 3.71
N GLU A 341 10.77 6.33 2.80
CA GLU A 341 9.42 5.79 2.82
C GLU A 341 9.40 4.35 2.30
N ALA A 342 8.67 3.48 3.00
CA ALA A 342 8.49 2.08 2.62
C ALA A 342 7.05 1.64 2.92
N HIS A 343 6.11 2.03 2.04
CA HIS A 343 4.70 1.68 2.11
C HIS A 343 4.22 0.98 0.84
N LEU A 344 3.16 0.19 0.97
CA LEU A 344 2.41 -0.31 -0.17
C LEU A 344 0.92 -0.42 0.20
N GLY A 345 0.07 0.35 -0.45
CA GLY A 345 -1.39 0.22 -0.33
C GLY A 345 -1.85 -1.12 -0.92
N CYS A 346 -1.93 -2.17 -0.09
CA CYS A 346 -2.27 -3.52 -0.53
C CYS A 346 -2.66 -4.44 0.64
N THR A 347 -2.88 -5.72 0.36
CA THR A 347 -3.16 -6.76 1.37
C THR A 347 -1.99 -6.97 2.32
N ARG A 348 -2.26 -7.52 3.51
CA ARG A 348 -1.26 -7.60 4.59
C ARG A 348 0.04 -8.30 4.17
N GLU A 349 -0.02 -9.42 3.48
CA GLU A 349 1.17 -10.13 3.00
C GLU A 349 1.98 -9.34 1.99
N GLU A 350 1.33 -8.55 1.12
CA GLU A 350 2.04 -7.73 0.12
C GLU A 350 2.75 -6.56 0.78
N GLN A 351 2.14 -5.94 1.79
CA GLN A 351 2.81 -4.97 2.66
C GLN A 351 4.04 -5.56 3.36
N MET A 352 3.90 -6.78 3.90
CA MET A 352 5.02 -7.47 4.55
C MET A 352 6.15 -7.78 3.56
N ARG A 353 5.80 -8.27 2.37
CA ARG A 353 6.75 -8.57 1.28
C ARG A 353 7.50 -7.31 0.86
N TRP A 354 6.79 -6.18 0.73
CA TRP A 354 7.38 -4.92 0.28
C TRP A 354 8.40 -4.38 1.27
N ILE A 355 8.03 -4.23 2.53
CA ILE A 355 8.96 -3.75 3.57
C ILE A 355 10.16 -4.69 3.71
N MET A 356 9.95 -6.01 3.64
CA MET A 356 11.03 -6.98 3.69
C MET A 356 11.97 -6.86 2.47
N GLU A 357 11.44 -6.62 1.27
CA GLU A 357 12.23 -6.39 0.06
C GLU A 357 13.06 -5.11 0.15
N VAL A 358 12.48 -4.00 0.62
CA VAL A 358 13.20 -2.75 0.88
C VAL A 358 14.31 -2.96 1.92
N TRP A 359 14.00 -3.63 3.03
CA TRP A 359 14.95 -3.93 4.10
C TRP A 359 16.13 -4.78 3.62
N GLN A 360 15.86 -5.86 2.89
CA GLN A 360 16.89 -6.74 2.33
C GLN A 360 17.73 -6.04 1.28
N THR A 361 17.10 -5.21 0.43
CA THR A 361 17.79 -4.42 -0.60
C THR A 361 18.73 -3.40 0.05
N ALA A 362 18.28 -2.68 1.07
CA ALA A 362 19.11 -1.73 1.83
C ALA A 362 20.32 -2.41 2.49
N HIS A 363 20.13 -3.60 3.09
CA HIS A 363 21.24 -4.40 3.62
C HIS A 363 22.21 -4.85 2.54
N GLN A 364 21.72 -5.32 1.39
CA GLN A 364 22.57 -5.76 0.28
C GLN A 364 23.38 -4.60 -0.29
N LEU A 365 22.76 -3.43 -0.51
CA LEU A 365 23.45 -2.23 -0.98
C LEU A 365 24.53 -1.76 0.02
N SER A 366 24.24 -1.81 1.32
CA SER A 366 25.22 -1.52 2.37
C SER A 366 26.40 -2.50 2.34
N HIS A 367 26.11 -3.80 2.16
CA HIS A 367 27.13 -4.84 2.01
C HIS A 367 27.99 -4.63 0.76
N ASP A 368 27.40 -4.15 -0.33
CA ASP A 368 28.08 -3.82 -1.59
C ASP A 368 28.90 -2.52 -1.52
N GLY A 369 28.89 -1.82 -0.38
CA GLY A 369 29.76 -0.68 -0.09
C GLY A 369 29.09 0.69 -0.21
N LEU A 370 27.80 0.78 -0.53
CA LEU A 370 27.06 2.04 -0.51
C LEU A 370 26.83 2.50 0.94
N ASP A 371 26.80 3.81 1.18
CA ASP A 371 26.57 4.36 2.53
C ASP A 371 25.07 4.45 2.86
N ILE A 372 24.41 3.30 3.00
CA ILE A 372 23.01 3.20 3.40
C ILE A 372 22.87 3.38 4.91
N LYS A 373 22.03 4.34 5.33
CA LYS A 373 21.84 4.73 6.74
C LYS A 373 20.65 4.03 7.37
N ALA A 374 19.51 4.02 6.70
CA ALA A 374 18.27 3.57 7.30
C ALA A 374 17.22 3.13 6.28
N VAL A 375 16.24 2.40 6.79
CA VAL A 375 14.94 2.18 6.17
C VAL A 375 13.88 2.76 7.09
N THR A 376 12.95 3.53 6.53
CA THR A 376 11.87 4.16 7.27
C THR A 376 10.58 3.40 7.03
N ALA A 377 9.99 2.88 8.12
CA ALA A 377 8.65 2.34 8.08
C ALA A 377 7.65 3.49 7.95
N TRP A 378 7.12 3.67 6.75
CA TRP A 378 6.10 4.65 6.45
C TRP A 378 4.90 3.93 5.80
N ALA A 379 3.65 4.29 6.07
CA ALA A 379 3.21 5.08 7.21
C ALA A 379 2.91 4.18 8.42
N LEU A 380 3.34 4.60 9.63
CA LEU A 380 3.08 3.86 10.87
C LEU A 380 1.59 3.75 11.16
N LEU A 381 0.82 4.80 10.89
CA LEU A 381 -0.63 4.86 11.12
C LEU A 381 -1.46 4.72 9.84
N GLY A 382 -0.83 4.30 8.74
CA GLY A 382 -1.50 4.25 7.44
C GLY A 382 -1.68 5.63 6.81
N ALA A 383 -2.48 5.68 5.75
CA ALA A 383 -2.70 6.90 4.98
C ALA A 383 -4.15 6.97 4.49
N HIS A 384 -4.67 8.19 4.29
CA HIS A 384 -6.04 8.42 3.85
C HIS A 384 -6.13 9.12 2.49
N ASP A 385 -7.06 8.67 1.66
CA ASP A 385 -7.52 9.31 0.40
C ASP A 385 -6.43 9.58 -0.65
N TRP A 386 -5.28 8.91 -0.57
CA TRP A 386 -4.21 9.03 -1.57
C TRP A 386 -4.56 8.44 -2.93
N ASP A 387 -5.56 7.56 -3.00
CA ASP A 387 -6.18 7.12 -4.25
C ASP A 387 -6.73 8.29 -5.07
N THR A 388 -7.06 9.40 -4.39
CA THR A 388 -7.51 10.66 -4.99
C THR A 388 -6.44 11.75 -4.95
N LEU A 389 -5.18 11.41 -4.62
CA LEU A 389 -4.10 12.36 -4.36
C LEU A 389 -4.47 13.38 -3.27
N VAL A 390 -5.25 12.97 -2.26
CA VAL A 390 -5.71 13.84 -1.17
C VAL A 390 -6.44 15.08 -1.71
N THR A 391 -7.21 14.92 -2.79
CA THR A 391 -7.99 16.02 -3.39
C THR A 391 -9.43 16.09 -2.90
N CYS A 392 -9.92 15.01 -2.27
CA CYS A 392 -11.24 14.97 -1.65
C CYS A 392 -11.23 14.04 -0.42
N ASN A 393 -12.23 14.23 0.45
CA ASN A 393 -12.44 13.37 1.61
C ASN A 393 -13.32 12.17 1.23
N SER A 394 -12.75 11.16 0.57
CA SER A 394 -13.49 9.94 0.18
C SER A 394 -13.68 8.98 1.37
N GLY A 395 -12.82 9.06 2.38
CA GLY A 395 -12.85 8.20 3.56
C GLY A 395 -12.09 6.88 3.36
N LEU A 396 -11.38 6.71 2.24
CA LEU A 396 -10.57 5.54 2.00
C LEU A 396 -9.36 5.55 2.95
N TYR A 397 -9.08 4.40 3.55
CA TYR A 397 -7.99 4.22 4.50
C TYR A 397 -7.12 3.02 4.11
N GLU A 398 -5.83 3.26 3.96
CA GLU A 398 -4.80 2.25 3.73
C GLU A 398 -4.10 1.92 5.05
N PRO A 399 -4.21 0.69 5.59
CA PRO A 399 -3.66 0.36 6.90
C PRO A 399 -2.14 0.40 6.96
N GLY A 400 -1.59 0.99 8.03
CA GLY A 400 -0.16 1.01 8.31
C GLY A 400 0.35 -0.13 9.20
N ALA A 401 1.43 0.16 9.93
CA ALA A 401 1.92 -0.69 11.01
C ALA A 401 0.88 -0.87 12.13
N PHE A 402 0.06 0.16 12.34
CA PHE A 402 -1.12 0.13 13.19
C PHE A 402 -2.37 0.42 12.36
N ASP A 403 -3.41 -0.36 12.56
CA ASP A 403 -4.71 -0.23 11.91
C ASP A 403 -5.63 0.67 12.77
N LEU A 404 -6.24 1.68 12.15
CA LEU A 404 -7.03 2.71 12.84
C LEU A 404 -8.54 2.46 12.80
N ARG A 405 -8.99 1.36 12.20
CA ARG A 405 -10.43 1.04 12.08
C ARG A 405 -11.08 0.55 13.39
N GLY A 406 -10.27 0.36 14.43
CA GLY A 406 -10.72 0.04 15.79
C GLY A 406 -10.76 1.28 16.70
N PRO A 407 -11.26 1.15 17.94
CA PRO A 407 -11.31 2.26 18.89
C PRO A 407 -9.91 2.77 19.30
N ASN A 408 -8.88 1.93 19.19
CA ASN A 408 -7.48 2.27 19.42
C ASN A 408 -6.62 1.73 18.27
N PRO A 409 -5.46 2.32 17.97
CA PRO A 409 -4.53 1.80 16.97
C PRO A 409 -4.14 0.34 17.27
N ARG A 410 -4.50 -0.57 16.37
CA ARG A 410 -4.29 -2.02 16.53
C ARG A 410 -3.00 -2.44 15.81
N PRO A 411 -2.03 -3.10 16.47
CA PRO A 411 -0.81 -3.53 15.81
C PRO A 411 -1.10 -4.62 14.77
N THR A 412 -0.50 -4.47 13.60
CA THR A 412 -0.67 -5.41 12.49
C THR A 412 0.53 -6.37 12.40
N ALA A 413 0.53 -7.29 11.43
CA ALA A 413 1.71 -8.12 11.16
C ALA A 413 2.95 -7.27 10.83
N ILE A 414 2.75 -6.07 10.29
CA ILE A 414 3.83 -5.12 10.00
C ILE A 414 4.47 -4.61 11.29
N ALA A 415 3.68 -4.18 12.29
CA ALA A 415 4.25 -3.76 13.59
C ALA A 415 5.08 -4.87 14.25
N ARG A 416 4.60 -6.13 14.18
CA ARG A 416 5.35 -7.29 14.71
C ARG A 416 6.66 -7.50 13.95
N MET A 417 6.62 -7.43 12.62
CA MET A 417 7.82 -7.53 11.79
C MET A 417 8.82 -6.41 12.09
N LEU A 418 8.36 -5.16 12.14
CA LEU A 418 9.20 -4.00 12.42
C LEU A 418 9.84 -4.09 13.81
N ARG A 419 9.13 -4.58 14.82
CA ARG A 419 9.68 -4.82 16.15
C ARG A 419 10.83 -5.81 16.14
N GLU A 420 10.73 -6.90 15.36
CA GLU A 420 11.81 -7.87 15.21
C GLU A 420 13.02 -7.25 14.49
N LEU A 421 12.78 -6.55 13.38
CA LEU A 421 13.83 -5.88 12.59
C LEU A 421 14.53 -4.76 13.38
N GLY A 422 13.78 -3.91 14.09
CA GLY A 422 14.30 -2.82 14.92
C GLY A 422 15.14 -3.30 16.12
N GLN A 423 14.98 -4.57 16.52
CA GLN A 423 15.79 -5.22 17.54
C GLN A 423 16.97 -6.01 16.93
N GLY A 424 17.22 -5.87 15.63
CA GLY A 424 18.30 -6.53 14.90
C GLY A 424 18.09 -8.04 14.70
N ARG A 425 16.85 -8.53 14.84
CA ARG A 425 16.52 -9.94 14.61
C ARG A 425 16.02 -10.16 13.19
N ASN A 426 16.20 -11.39 12.71
CA ASN A 426 15.61 -11.82 11.46
C ASN A 426 14.12 -12.10 11.66
N TYR A 427 13.29 -11.59 10.76
CA TYR A 427 11.88 -11.91 10.72
C TYR A 427 11.60 -12.99 9.67
N GLN A 428 10.78 -13.98 10.02
CA GLN A 428 10.33 -15.02 9.09
C GLN A 428 8.84 -15.22 9.23
N HIS A 429 8.16 -15.29 8.09
CA HIS A 429 6.76 -15.68 8.02
C HIS A 429 6.53 -16.45 6.71
N PRO A 430 5.69 -17.52 6.68
CA PRO A 430 5.44 -18.28 5.47
C PRO A 430 4.97 -17.45 4.27
N VAL A 431 4.24 -16.34 4.50
CA VAL A 431 3.79 -15.46 3.42
C VAL A 431 4.93 -14.76 2.67
N LEU A 432 6.11 -14.61 3.31
CA LEU A 432 7.30 -14.02 2.71
C LEU A 432 8.06 -14.99 1.78
N SER A 433 7.64 -16.26 1.70
CA SER A 433 8.26 -17.26 0.82
C SER A 433 7.84 -17.15 -0.64
N VAL A 434 6.85 -16.30 -0.93
CA VAL A 434 6.33 -16.02 -2.28
C VAL A 434 6.72 -14.59 -2.67
N PRO A 435 7.12 -14.35 -3.93
CA PRO A 435 7.40 -13.01 -4.41
C PRO A 435 6.17 -12.09 -4.34
N GLY A 436 6.40 -10.80 -4.13
CA GLY A 436 5.35 -9.78 -4.18
C GLY A 436 4.67 -9.74 -5.54
N TRP A 437 3.45 -9.22 -5.60
CA TRP A 437 2.66 -9.17 -6.85
C TRP A 437 3.43 -8.49 -7.99
N TRP A 438 4.28 -7.51 -7.70
CA TRP A 438 5.11 -6.78 -8.66
C TRP A 438 6.22 -7.62 -9.33
N GLN A 439 6.45 -8.85 -8.86
CA GLN A 439 7.38 -9.80 -9.46
C GLN A 439 6.67 -11.00 -10.08
N ARG A 440 5.35 -11.14 -9.86
CA ARG A 440 4.56 -12.24 -10.40
C ARG A 440 4.09 -11.94 -11.84
N PRO A 441 3.88 -12.94 -12.70
CA PRO A 441 3.43 -12.71 -14.08
C PRO A 441 2.10 -11.95 -14.18
N GLU A 442 1.20 -12.13 -13.21
CA GLU A 442 -0.15 -11.54 -13.20
C GLU A 442 -0.13 -10.01 -13.02
N ARG A 443 1.03 -9.41 -12.73
CA ARG A 443 1.17 -7.94 -12.68
C ARG A 443 0.93 -7.27 -14.03
N LEU A 444 1.18 -7.98 -15.13
CA LEU A 444 1.14 -7.43 -16.49
C LEU A 444 -0.33 -7.27 -16.91
N LEU A 445 -0.78 -6.03 -16.99
CA LEU A 445 -2.15 -5.69 -17.38
C LEU A 445 -2.25 -5.33 -18.87
N TYR A 446 -1.11 -5.04 -19.50
CA TYR A 446 -1.01 -4.62 -20.90
C TYR A 446 -0.06 -5.55 -21.67
N PRO A 447 -0.06 -5.51 -23.02
CA PRO A 447 0.87 -6.29 -23.83
C PRO A 447 2.32 -6.07 -23.40
N PRO A 448 3.06 -7.13 -23.03
CA PRO A 448 4.38 -6.98 -22.43
C PRO A 448 5.39 -6.38 -23.41
N LEU A 449 6.16 -5.41 -22.93
CA LEU A 449 7.28 -4.81 -23.66
C LEU A 449 8.59 -4.94 -22.90
N SER A 450 9.70 -4.83 -23.62
CA SER A 450 11.02 -4.81 -23.00
C SER A 450 11.39 -3.41 -22.55
N ARG A 451 11.97 -3.29 -21.35
CA ARG A 451 12.53 -2.01 -20.85
C ARG A 451 13.64 -1.46 -21.77
N GLU A 452 14.32 -2.34 -22.51
CA GLU A 452 15.47 -1.99 -23.36
C GLU A 452 15.06 -1.42 -24.72
N GLN A 453 13.77 -1.42 -25.06
CA GLN A 453 13.27 -0.73 -26.27
C GLN A 453 13.56 0.77 -26.25
N HIS A 454 13.77 1.35 -25.06
CA HIS A 454 14.28 2.69 -24.87
C HIS A 454 15.68 2.91 -25.48
N ALA A 455 16.53 1.87 -25.58
CA ALA A 455 17.95 2.00 -25.95
C ALA A 455 18.25 1.88 -27.45
N LEU A 456 17.26 1.55 -28.29
CA LEU A 456 17.46 1.23 -29.70
C LEU A 456 17.61 2.44 -30.66
N SER A 457 17.77 3.67 -30.14
CA SER A 457 17.86 4.90 -30.95
C SER A 457 19.20 5.64 -30.91
N ARG A 458 20.27 5.09 -30.31
CA ARG A 458 21.59 5.76 -30.28
C ARG A 458 22.37 5.62 -31.61
N GLU A 459 22.03 6.45 -32.58
CA GLU A 459 22.99 6.99 -33.57
C GLU A 459 23.42 8.40 -33.09
N PRO A 460 24.71 8.78 -33.13
CA PRO A 460 25.17 10.06 -32.59
C PRO A 460 24.94 11.23 -33.57
N HIS A 461 24.65 12.42 -33.01
CA HIS A 461 24.46 13.79 -33.60
C HIS A 461 22.99 14.26 -33.64
N ALA A 462 22.60 15.50 -33.30
CA ALA A 462 23.28 16.76 -32.96
C ALA A 462 22.38 17.62 -32.04
N THR A 463 22.98 18.66 -31.45
CA THR A 463 22.43 19.72 -30.59
C THR A 463 21.00 20.18 -30.96
N LEU A 464 20.05 20.08 -30.02
CA LEU A 464 18.68 20.54 -30.18
C LEU A 464 18.54 22.00 -29.73
N THR A 465 18.65 22.94 -30.67
CA THR A 465 18.00 24.26 -30.55
C THR A 465 16.54 24.15 -30.96
N ALA A 466 15.63 24.57 -30.08
CA ALA A 466 14.20 24.66 -30.33
C ALA A 466 13.88 25.64 -31.49
N ALA A 467 12.93 25.28 -32.35
CA ALA A 467 12.41 26.16 -33.40
C ALA A 467 10.90 26.33 -33.28
N VAL A 468 10.48 27.59 -33.25
CA VAL A 468 9.10 28.10 -33.24
C VAL A 468 8.60 28.32 -34.68
N SER A 469 7.32 28.01 -34.91
CA SER A 469 6.40 28.60 -35.92
C SER A 469 6.22 28.00 -37.34
N THR A 470 4.93 27.89 -37.70
CA THR A 470 4.21 28.05 -39.00
C THR A 470 4.15 26.94 -40.07
N ALA A 471 2.93 26.38 -40.18
CA ALA A 471 2.11 26.11 -41.38
C ALA A 471 2.63 25.26 -42.59
N SER A 472 1.99 24.08 -42.71
CA SER A 472 1.45 23.39 -43.92
C SER A 472 2.36 22.84 -45.06
N PRO A 473 1.91 21.75 -45.75
CA PRO A 473 2.74 20.70 -46.39
C PRO A 473 2.84 20.90 -47.93
N PRO A 474 3.53 20.10 -48.80
CA PRO A 474 3.46 18.62 -48.84
C PRO A 474 4.58 17.80 -49.55
N THR A 475 4.34 16.48 -49.56
CA THR A 475 4.66 15.48 -50.62
C THR A 475 6.07 14.86 -50.75
N GLY A 476 6.11 13.51 -50.66
CA GLY A 476 6.66 12.69 -51.74
C GLY A 476 7.61 11.53 -51.40
N LYS A 477 7.07 10.30 -51.46
CA LYS A 477 7.66 9.03 -51.96
C LYS A 477 8.97 8.51 -51.31
N LEU A 478 8.92 7.45 -50.51
CA LEU A 478 8.95 6.00 -50.85
C LEU A 478 10.27 5.47 -51.49
N LEU A 479 11.03 4.76 -50.63
CA LEU A 479 11.73 3.46 -50.83
C LEU A 479 13.01 3.42 -51.70
N PRO A 480 13.80 2.32 -51.67
CA PRO A 480 14.21 1.41 -50.57
C PRO A 480 15.77 1.24 -50.57
N THR A 481 16.44 0.66 -49.57
CA THR A 481 16.90 -0.75 -49.56
C THR A 481 18.12 -0.93 -48.62
N LEU A 482 18.36 -2.20 -48.25
CA LEU A 482 19.64 -2.84 -47.91
C LEU A 482 20.00 -2.99 -46.43
N GLU A 483 19.52 -4.12 -45.90
CA GLU A 483 20.26 -5.07 -45.06
C GLU A 483 21.79 -4.98 -45.21
N SER A 484 22.53 -4.97 -44.10
CA SER A 484 23.06 -6.20 -43.51
C SER A 484 24.10 -5.90 -42.43
N LYS A 485 24.10 -6.74 -41.40
CA LYS A 485 25.27 -7.17 -40.60
C LYS A 485 26.07 -6.07 -39.92
N LEU A 486 25.96 -6.01 -38.59
CA LEU A 486 27.09 -5.90 -37.64
C LEU A 486 26.54 -5.63 -36.24
N THR A 487 26.30 -6.67 -35.42
CA THR A 487 26.52 -6.62 -33.96
C THR A 487 26.27 -7.98 -33.31
N THR A 488 27.21 -8.91 -33.52
CA THR A 488 27.41 -10.06 -32.63
C THR A 488 28.76 -9.87 -31.95
N ALA A 489 28.80 -9.03 -30.92
CA ALA A 489 29.83 -9.01 -29.88
C ALA A 489 29.63 -7.76 -29.01
N PHE A 490 28.77 -7.83 -27.97
CA PHE A 490 28.90 -7.06 -26.72
C PHE A 490 27.80 -7.48 -25.72
N LEU A 491 27.56 -8.79 -25.58
CA LEU A 491 26.66 -9.37 -24.57
C LEU A 491 27.44 -10.34 -23.68
N SER A 492 28.38 -9.81 -22.90
CA SER A 492 28.88 -10.49 -21.72
C SER A 492 29.71 -9.52 -20.89
N LEU A 493 29.12 -8.88 -19.88
CA LEU A 493 29.79 -8.37 -18.68
C LEU A 493 28.81 -7.73 -17.65
N VAL A 494 27.60 -8.28 -17.52
CA VAL A 494 26.78 -8.02 -16.31
C VAL A 494 26.93 -9.23 -15.39
N PRO A 495 27.51 -9.10 -14.18
CA PRO A 495 27.54 -10.18 -13.22
C PRO A 495 26.11 -10.45 -12.74
N ARG A 496 25.52 -11.57 -13.19
CA ARG A 496 24.29 -12.11 -12.59
C ARG A 496 24.63 -12.64 -11.20
N SER A 497 24.31 -11.90 -10.14
CA SER A 497 24.38 -12.38 -8.76
C SER A 497 23.33 -13.49 -8.54
N LYS A 498 23.68 -14.73 -8.88
CA LYS A 498 22.90 -15.92 -8.54
C LYS A 498 23.19 -16.34 -7.09
N ALA A 499 22.73 -15.56 -6.12
CA ALA A 499 22.47 -16.10 -4.78
C ALA A 499 21.06 -16.70 -4.77
N ARG A 500 20.87 -17.82 -5.47
CA ARG A 500 19.61 -18.57 -5.41
C ARG A 500 19.58 -19.29 -4.06
N ALA A 501 19.03 -18.64 -3.04
CA ALA A 501 18.64 -19.32 -1.82
C ALA A 501 17.80 -20.54 -2.22
N LYS A 502 18.16 -21.74 -1.74
CA LYS A 502 17.36 -22.94 -1.99
C LYS A 502 15.95 -22.66 -1.49
N SER A 503 15.00 -22.52 -2.42
CA SER A 503 13.57 -22.34 -2.15
C SER A 503 13.09 -23.50 -1.28
N ARG A 504 12.98 -23.26 0.03
CA ARG A 504 12.25 -24.15 0.93
C ARG A 504 10.80 -24.11 0.46
N ALA A 505 10.17 -25.27 0.23
CA ALA A 505 8.78 -25.31 -0.21
C ALA A 505 7.91 -24.49 0.76
N ALA A 506 7.13 -23.55 0.22
CA ALA A 506 6.29 -22.68 1.01
C ALA A 506 5.32 -23.52 1.85
N GLN A 507 5.28 -23.29 3.16
CA GLN A 507 4.27 -23.95 4.00
C GLN A 507 2.89 -23.44 3.58
N PRO A 508 1.91 -24.34 3.35
CA PRO A 508 0.60 -23.92 2.88
C PRO A 508 -0.31 -23.47 4.03
N LEU A 509 -1.34 -22.72 3.69
CA LEU A 509 -2.57 -22.57 4.47
C LEU A 509 -3.48 -23.79 4.21
N LEU A 510 -4.04 -24.42 5.23
CA LEU A 510 -5.04 -25.47 5.04
C LEU A 510 -6.46 -24.88 5.11
N ILE A 511 -7.27 -25.07 4.07
CA ILE A 511 -8.67 -24.67 4.03
C ILE A 511 -9.54 -25.93 4.06
N THR A 512 -10.39 -26.09 5.07
CA THR A 512 -11.40 -27.17 5.10
C THR A 512 -12.75 -26.65 4.62
N GLY A 513 -13.60 -27.52 4.08
CA GLY A 513 -14.91 -27.12 3.58
C GLY A 513 -14.85 -26.41 2.22
N ALA A 514 -13.84 -26.71 1.40
CA ALA A 514 -13.53 -26.00 0.16
C ALA A 514 -14.67 -25.92 -0.87
N ALA A 515 -15.62 -26.87 -0.84
CA ALA A 515 -16.78 -26.91 -1.74
C ALA A 515 -17.96 -26.01 -1.30
N GLY A 516 -17.90 -25.40 -0.10
CA GLY A 516 -18.90 -24.45 0.38
C GLY A 516 -18.65 -23.02 -0.12
N THR A 517 -19.64 -22.15 0.03
CA THR A 517 -19.59 -20.73 -0.39
C THR A 517 -18.33 -20.01 0.12
N LEU A 518 -18.05 -20.09 1.43
CA LEU A 518 -16.86 -19.49 2.03
C LEU A 518 -15.58 -20.19 1.63
N GLY A 519 -15.56 -21.53 1.62
CA GLY A 519 -14.38 -22.30 1.23
C GLY A 519 -13.91 -21.98 -0.20
N SER A 520 -14.86 -21.88 -1.14
CA SER A 520 -14.57 -21.50 -2.53
C SER A 520 -14.13 -20.04 -2.66
N ALA A 521 -14.74 -19.12 -1.89
CA ALA A 521 -14.32 -17.72 -1.85
C ALA A 521 -12.90 -17.55 -1.28
N LEU A 522 -12.55 -18.30 -0.22
CA LEU A 522 -11.22 -18.35 0.37
C LEU A 522 -10.18 -18.85 -0.62
N VAL A 523 -10.46 -19.95 -1.34
CA VAL A 523 -9.58 -20.46 -2.40
C VAL A 523 -9.37 -19.41 -3.49
N ARG A 524 -10.44 -18.77 -3.95
CA ARG A 524 -10.36 -17.70 -4.97
C ARG A 524 -9.45 -16.55 -4.51
N LEU A 525 -9.65 -16.03 -3.29
CA LEU A 525 -8.87 -14.91 -2.79
C LEU A 525 -7.43 -15.31 -2.43
N CYS A 526 -7.18 -16.54 -1.94
CA CYS A 526 -5.82 -17.03 -1.76
C CYS A 526 -5.06 -17.10 -3.10
N ASN A 527 -5.72 -17.51 -4.18
CA ASN A 527 -5.10 -17.49 -5.52
C ASN A 527 -4.76 -16.05 -5.96
N LEU A 528 -5.69 -15.11 -5.83
CA LEU A 528 -5.47 -13.70 -6.19
C LEU A 528 -4.32 -13.08 -5.37
N ARG A 529 -4.29 -13.35 -4.07
CA ARG A 529 -3.28 -12.86 -3.12
C ARG A 529 -1.93 -13.59 -3.21
N GLY A 530 -1.84 -14.66 -3.99
CA GLY A 530 -0.62 -15.48 -4.04
C GLY A 530 -0.29 -16.09 -2.69
N LEU A 531 -1.30 -16.58 -1.96
CA LEU A 531 -1.14 -17.32 -0.71
C LEU A 531 -1.12 -18.83 -1.01
N PRO A 532 0.02 -19.52 -0.81
CA PRO A 532 0.09 -20.97 -0.97
C PRO A 532 -0.91 -21.65 -0.03
N HIS A 533 -1.75 -22.51 -0.58
CA HIS A 533 -2.81 -23.17 0.18
C HIS A 533 -3.07 -24.59 -0.32
N CYS A 534 -3.64 -25.41 0.56
CA CYS A 534 -4.24 -26.69 0.26
C CYS A 534 -5.71 -26.62 0.69
N ALA A 535 -6.63 -26.94 -0.21
CA ALA A 535 -8.06 -26.87 0.05
C ALA A 535 -8.67 -28.27 0.00
N LEU A 536 -9.33 -28.68 1.08
CA LEU A 536 -9.92 -30.01 1.21
C LEU A 536 -11.45 -29.90 1.36
N THR A 537 -12.15 -30.71 0.59
CA THR A 537 -13.59 -30.93 0.72
C THR A 537 -13.89 -31.89 1.87
N HIS A 538 -15.15 -31.93 2.31
CA HIS A 538 -15.60 -32.91 3.32
C HIS A 538 -15.34 -34.37 2.92
N ARG A 539 -15.30 -34.67 1.61
CA ARG A 539 -15.00 -36.04 1.13
C ARG A 539 -13.53 -36.40 1.30
N GLU A 540 -12.64 -35.41 1.31
CA GLU A 540 -11.19 -35.61 1.42
C GLU A 540 -10.70 -35.52 2.87
N LEU A 541 -11.43 -34.78 3.70
CA LEU A 541 -11.19 -34.67 5.14
C LEU A 541 -12.52 -34.45 5.90
N ASP A 542 -12.98 -35.47 6.62
CA ASP A 542 -14.00 -35.30 7.66
C ASP A 542 -13.32 -34.71 8.91
N ILE A 543 -13.61 -33.46 9.21
CA ILE A 543 -13.02 -32.75 10.35
C ILE A 543 -13.44 -33.33 11.70
N ALA A 544 -14.49 -34.17 11.73
CA ALA A 544 -14.93 -34.89 12.92
C ALA A 544 -14.27 -36.27 13.07
N ASP A 545 -13.28 -36.61 12.23
CA ASP A 545 -12.35 -37.74 12.41
C ASP A 545 -10.97 -37.22 12.84
N ALA A 546 -10.66 -37.38 14.13
CA ALA A 546 -9.41 -36.90 14.71
C ALA A 546 -8.15 -37.57 14.13
N ALA A 547 -8.23 -38.83 13.71
CA ALA A 547 -7.09 -39.55 13.14
C ALA A 547 -6.80 -39.04 11.72
N ALA A 548 -7.85 -38.83 10.92
CA ALA A 548 -7.72 -38.24 9.59
C ALA A 548 -7.16 -36.82 9.64
N VAL A 549 -7.65 -35.98 10.58
CA VAL A 549 -7.12 -34.63 10.81
C VAL A 549 -5.64 -34.68 11.17
N ALA A 550 -5.25 -35.49 12.16
CA ALA A 550 -3.85 -35.60 12.57
C ALA A 550 -2.94 -36.01 11.41
N ALA A 551 -3.34 -37.05 10.65
CA ALA A 551 -2.58 -37.54 9.50
C ALA A 551 -2.38 -36.46 8.42
N ARG A 552 -3.43 -35.70 8.10
CA ARG A 552 -3.34 -34.60 7.11
C ARG A 552 -2.48 -33.44 7.57
N LEU A 553 -2.55 -33.07 8.85
CA LEU A 553 -1.71 -32.00 9.39
C LEU A 553 -0.23 -32.39 9.41
N ASP A 554 0.09 -33.65 9.73
CA ASP A 554 1.47 -34.15 9.74
C ASP A 554 2.06 -34.27 8.32
N GLU A 555 1.22 -34.58 7.33
CA GLU A 555 1.56 -34.60 5.91
C GLU A 555 1.82 -33.17 5.38
N LEU A 556 0.85 -32.28 5.53
CA LEU A 556 0.83 -30.96 4.87
C LEU A 556 1.66 -29.90 5.60
N LYS A 557 1.82 -30.04 6.93
CA LYS A 557 2.51 -29.09 7.81
C LYS A 557 2.10 -27.63 7.57
N PRO A 558 0.79 -27.33 7.57
CA PRO A 558 0.31 -25.99 7.28
C PRO A 558 0.72 -25.02 8.39
N TRP A 559 0.89 -23.74 8.05
CA TRP A 559 1.17 -22.72 9.06
C TRP A 559 -0.10 -22.21 9.76
N ALA A 560 -1.25 -22.31 9.07
CA ALA A 560 -2.56 -22.04 9.64
C ALA A 560 -3.64 -22.92 9.00
N ILE A 561 -4.75 -23.06 9.71
CA ILE A 561 -5.97 -23.76 9.28
C ILE A 561 -7.11 -22.75 9.24
N ILE A 562 -7.86 -22.72 8.14
CA ILE A 562 -9.14 -22.02 8.03
C ILE A 562 -10.24 -23.06 7.94
N ASN A 563 -11.05 -23.14 8.99
CA ASN A 563 -12.22 -24.00 9.04
C ASN A 563 -13.43 -23.30 8.42
N ALA A 564 -13.66 -23.52 7.13
CA ALA A 564 -14.89 -23.15 6.44
C ALA A 564 -15.86 -24.33 6.25
N ALA A 565 -15.58 -25.46 6.90
CA ALA A 565 -16.49 -26.60 6.95
C ALA A 565 -17.58 -26.38 8.02
N GLY A 566 -18.79 -26.84 7.73
CA GLY A 566 -19.89 -26.74 8.67
C GLY A 566 -21.25 -27.03 8.04
N TYR A 567 -22.21 -27.28 8.91
CA TYR A 567 -23.62 -27.48 8.61
C TYR A 567 -24.35 -26.14 8.70
N ILE A 568 -24.69 -25.54 7.55
CA ILE A 568 -25.20 -24.15 7.47
C ILE A 568 -26.74 -24.03 7.31
N ASN A 569 -27.42 -25.11 6.95
CA ASN A 569 -28.87 -25.06 6.71
C ASN A 569 -29.65 -25.14 8.04
N ILE A 570 -30.21 -24.00 8.48
CA ILE A 570 -30.88 -23.86 9.79
C ILE A 570 -32.08 -24.80 9.93
N GLU A 571 -32.95 -24.89 8.91
CA GLU A 571 -34.13 -25.77 8.95
C GLU A 571 -33.72 -27.25 9.05
N SER A 572 -32.71 -27.64 8.28
CA SER A 572 -32.19 -29.01 8.28
C SER A 572 -31.45 -29.33 9.58
N ALA A 573 -30.79 -28.35 10.20
CA ALA A 573 -30.15 -28.51 11.51
C ALA A 573 -31.20 -28.78 12.59
N GLN A 574 -32.34 -28.10 12.54
CA GLN A 574 -33.46 -28.35 13.45
C GLN A 574 -34.00 -29.78 13.31
N ARG A 575 -34.03 -30.31 12.09
CA ARG A 575 -34.48 -31.68 11.81
C ARG A 575 -33.45 -32.76 12.15
N TYR A 576 -32.17 -32.46 11.99
CA TYR A 576 -31.05 -33.41 12.17
C TYR A 576 -29.97 -32.85 13.10
N PRO A 577 -30.28 -32.63 14.39
CA PRO A 577 -29.41 -31.92 15.32
C PRO A 577 -28.05 -32.59 15.54
N HIS A 578 -27.98 -33.92 15.55
CA HIS A 578 -26.73 -34.65 15.72
C HIS A 578 -25.73 -34.40 14.59
N ASN A 579 -26.20 -34.28 13.35
CA ASN A 579 -25.33 -34.00 12.21
C ASN A 579 -24.76 -32.58 12.28
N CYS A 580 -25.58 -31.62 12.72
CA CYS A 580 -25.17 -30.24 12.92
C CYS A 580 -24.12 -30.12 14.02
N LEU A 581 -24.36 -30.71 15.20
CA LEU A 581 -23.40 -30.71 16.33
C LEU A 581 -22.10 -31.44 15.98
N ARG A 582 -22.16 -32.58 15.26
CA ARG A 582 -20.97 -33.30 14.81
C ARG A 582 -20.09 -32.42 13.92
N ALA A 583 -20.68 -31.73 12.94
CA ALA A 583 -19.93 -30.92 12.00
C ALA A 583 -19.43 -29.60 12.63
N ASN A 584 -20.32 -28.83 13.25
CA ASN A 584 -20.02 -27.47 13.72
C ASN A 584 -19.25 -27.48 15.04
N THR A 585 -19.61 -28.36 15.98
CA THR A 585 -19.05 -28.35 17.34
C THR A 585 -17.91 -29.35 17.49
N GLN A 586 -18.18 -30.64 17.23
CA GLN A 586 -17.17 -31.69 17.42
C GLN A 586 -16.01 -31.53 16.43
N GLY A 587 -16.30 -31.31 15.15
CA GLY A 587 -15.29 -31.12 14.11
C GLY A 587 -14.38 -29.92 14.38
N ALA A 588 -14.95 -28.75 14.70
CA ALA A 588 -14.17 -27.56 15.03
C ALA A 588 -13.29 -27.78 16.28
N THR A 589 -13.80 -28.47 17.31
CA THR A 589 -13.03 -28.80 18.51
C THR A 589 -11.86 -29.74 18.21
N ILE A 590 -12.04 -30.71 17.32
CA ILE A 590 -10.96 -31.60 16.89
C ILE A 590 -9.84 -30.81 16.18
N LEU A 591 -10.21 -29.88 15.28
CA LEU A 591 -9.24 -29.00 14.64
C LEU A 591 -8.51 -28.13 15.68
N ALA A 592 -9.21 -27.57 16.67
CA ALA A 592 -8.60 -26.77 17.74
C ALA A 592 -7.58 -27.58 18.56
N ASN A 593 -7.94 -28.80 18.96
CA ASN A 593 -7.02 -29.70 19.67
C ASN A 593 -5.77 -30.02 18.83
N ALA A 594 -5.97 -30.40 17.57
CA ALA A 594 -4.86 -30.76 16.69
C ALA A 594 -3.94 -29.56 16.40
N SER A 595 -4.52 -28.36 16.31
CA SER A 595 -3.82 -27.08 16.13
C SER A 595 -2.98 -26.73 17.35
N ALA A 596 -3.57 -26.81 18.56
CA ALA A 596 -2.88 -26.54 19.81
C ALA A 596 -1.66 -27.46 20.04
N GLN A 597 -1.80 -28.75 19.71
CA GLN A 597 -0.70 -29.72 19.80
C GLN A 597 0.49 -29.42 18.88
N ARG A 598 0.25 -28.71 17.77
CA ARG A 598 1.23 -28.46 16.70
C ARG A 598 1.69 -27.00 16.61
N GLY A 599 1.11 -26.10 17.41
CA GLY A 599 1.35 -24.67 17.29
C GLY A 599 0.89 -24.08 15.96
N ILE A 600 -0.18 -24.64 15.37
CA ILE A 600 -0.77 -24.16 14.12
C ILE A 600 -1.85 -23.13 14.47
N GLN A 601 -1.90 -22.01 13.76
CA GLN A 601 -2.98 -21.05 13.94
C GLN A 601 -4.30 -21.61 13.41
N LEU A 602 -5.41 -21.33 14.09
CA LEU A 602 -6.74 -21.76 13.66
C LEU A 602 -7.65 -20.55 13.54
N MET A 603 -8.27 -20.42 12.37
CA MET A 603 -9.42 -19.54 12.14
C MET A 603 -10.66 -20.39 11.87
N THR A 604 -11.79 -20.08 12.50
CA THR A 604 -13.09 -20.70 12.24
C THR A 604 -14.18 -19.64 12.14
N PHE A 605 -15.29 -19.97 11.49
CA PHE A 605 -16.44 -19.08 11.37
C PHE A 605 -17.57 -19.52 12.31
N SER A 606 -18.32 -18.53 12.78
CA SER A 606 -19.55 -18.63 13.56
C SER A 606 -20.63 -17.75 12.92
N SER A 607 -21.77 -17.53 13.57
CA SER A 607 -22.93 -16.84 13.01
C SER A 607 -23.57 -15.90 14.01
N ASP A 608 -24.24 -14.88 13.51
CA ASP A 608 -25.21 -14.06 14.25
C ASP A 608 -26.32 -14.86 14.98
N GLN A 609 -26.61 -16.09 14.53
CA GLN A 609 -27.60 -16.99 15.13
C GLN A 609 -27.26 -17.46 16.55
N VAL A 610 -26.10 -17.08 17.10
CA VAL A 610 -25.77 -17.28 18.52
C VAL A 610 -26.56 -16.36 19.45
N PHE A 611 -27.24 -15.34 18.92
CA PHE A 611 -28.03 -14.37 19.69
C PHE A 611 -29.55 -14.66 19.62
N ASP A 612 -30.30 -14.14 20.59
CA ASP A 612 -31.75 -14.27 20.70
C ASP A 612 -32.55 -13.13 20.04
N GLY A 613 -31.87 -12.05 19.68
CA GLY A 613 -32.47 -10.83 19.14
C GLY A 613 -33.34 -10.04 20.12
N ALA A 614 -33.14 -10.20 21.42
CA ALA A 614 -33.85 -9.42 22.44
C ALA A 614 -33.39 -7.95 22.51
N GLN A 615 -32.19 -7.64 22.01
CA GLN A 615 -31.66 -6.28 21.98
C GLN A 615 -32.23 -5.43 20.84
N SER A 616 -32.26 -4.11 21.05
CA SER A 616 -32.64 -3.10 20.04
C SER A 616 -31.44 -2.37 19.42
N LYS A 617 -30.22 -2.78 19.78
CA LYS A 617 -28.94 -2.26 19.28
C LYS A 617 -28.13 -3.42 18.73
N SER A 618 -27.17 -3.12 17.85
CA SER A 618 -26.28 -4.14 17.28
C SER A 618 -25.55 -4.92 18.38
N TYR A 619 -25.45 -6.24 18.20
CA TYR A 619 -24.68 -7.11 19.08
C TYR A 619 -23.19 -6.94 18.84
N VAL A 620 -22.43 -6.75 19.92
CA VAL A 620 -20.96 -6.72 19.93
C VAL A 620 -20.39 -8.01 20.51
N GLU A 621 -19.08 -8.21 20.37
CA GLU A 621 -18.40 -9.46 20.72
C GLU A 621 -18.61 -9.87 22.19
N SER A 622 -18.72 -8.88 23.09
CA SER A 622 -18.91 -9.04 24.53
C SER A 622 -20.35 -9.34 24.97
N ASP A 623 -21.34 -9.25 24.07
CA ASP A 623 -22.73 -9.56 24.38
C ASP A 623 -22.95 -11.05 24.66
N ALA A 624 -23.89 -11.35 25.55
CA ALA A 624 -24.22 -12.72 25.95
C ALA A 624 -24.85 -13.52 24.79
N VAL A 625 -24.36 -14.75 24.60
CA VAL A 625 -24.93 -15.70 23.63
C VAL A 625 -26.18 -16.36 24.20
N ALA A 626 -27.25 -16.42 23.38
CA ALA A 626 -28.55 -16.99 23.73
C ALA A 626 -29.24 -17.56 22.47
N PRO A 627 -28.71 -18.63 21.85
CA PRO A 627 -29.22 -19.10 20.57
C PRO A 627 -30.65 -19.68 20.67
N LEU A 628 -31.52 -19.33 19.73
CA LEU A 628 -32.91 -19.81 19.70
C LEU A 628 -33.07 -21.18 19.03
N ASN A 629 -32.19 -21.54 18.10
CA ASN A 629 -32.29 -22.75 17.28
C ASN A 629 -31.06 -23.65 17.40
N VAL A 630 -31.16 -24.89 16.90
CA VAL A 630 -30.09 -25.89 16.97
C VAL A 630 -28.81 -25.44 16.26
N TYR A 631 -28.93 -24.75 15.13
CA TYR A 631 -27.77 -24.24 14.39
C TYR A 631 -27.01 -23.20 15.22
N GLY A 632 -27.70 -22.19 15.76
CA GLY A 632 -27.12 -21.20 16.66
C GLY A 632 -26.48 -21.85 17.89
N ARG A 633 -27.13 -22.84 18.49
CA ARG A 633 -26.56 -23.59 19.62
C ARG A 633 -25.26 -24.30 19.25
N SER A 634 -25.22 -24.97 18.09
CA SER A 634 -24.00 -25.65 17.63
C SER A 634 -22.82 -24.69 17.46
N GLN A 635 -23.08 -23.46 17.00
CA GLN A 635 -22.05 -22.43 16.82
C GLN A 635 -21.58 -21.89 18.17
N ALA A 636 -22.50 -21.58 19.09
CA ALA A 636 -22.16 -21.12 20.44
C ALA A 636 -21.35 -22.17 21.23
N GLU A 637 -21.72 -23.45 21.14
CA GLU A 637 -20.95 -24.54 21.74
C GLU A 637 -19.57 -24.68 21.09
N ALA A 638 -19.46 -24.50 19.76
CA ALA A 638 -18.19 -24.53 19.06
C ALA A 638 -17.27 -23.38 19.49
N GLU A 639 -17.79 -22.15 19.60
CA GLU A 639 -17.05 -20.98 20.10
C GLU A 639 -16.44 -21.26 21.47
N GLN A 640 -17.26 -21.74 22.41
CA GLN A 640 -16.83 -22.06 23.77
C GLN A 640 -15.74 -23.14 23.78
N MET A 641 -15.95 -24.25 23.07
CA MET A 641 -15.04 -25.40 23.09
C MET A 641 -13.72 -25.11 22.37
N VAL A 642 -13.75 -24.39 21.24
CA VAL A 642 -12.55 -23.99 20.50
C VAL A 642 -11.72 -23.04 21.34
N LEU A 643 -12.31 -21.98 21.94
CA LEU A 643 -11.55 -21.02 22.75
C LEU A 643 -11.04 -21.63 24.07
N ALA A 644 -11.78 -22.58 24.67
CA ALA A 644 -11.31 -23.31 25.84
C ALA A 644 -10.08 -24.20 25.52
N THR A 645 -10.01 -24.71 24.29
CA THR A 645 -8.93 -25.60 23.83
C THR A 645 -7.71 -24.83 23.30
N LEU A 646 -7.97 -23.79 22.52
CA LEU A 646 -6.97 -22.96 21.85
C LEU A 646 -7.39 -21.49 22.00
N PRO A 647 -7.01 -20.82 23.11
CA PRO A 647 -7.37 -19.42 23.35
C PRO A 647 -6.87 -18.45 22.28
N ALA A 648 -5.82 -18.83 21.54
CA ALA A 648 -5.26 -18.07 20.43
C ALA A 648 -6.01 -18.28 19.09
N ALA A 649 -7.07 -19.09 19.05
CA ALA A 649 -7.87 -19.27 17.84
C ALA A 649 -8.62 -17.98 17.48
N LEU A 650 -8.75 -17.70 16.19
CA LEU A 650 -9.56 -16.62 15.64
C LEU A 650 -10.95 -17.16 15.28
N ILE A 651 -12.00 -16.54 15.80
CA ILE A 651 -13.37 -16.92 15.49
C ILE A 651 -14.13 -15.72 14.95
N ILE A 652 -14.71 -15.88 13.75
CA ILE A 652 -15.39 -14.80 13.05
C ILE A 652 -16.89 -15.06 13.04
N ARG A 653 -17.66 -14.24 13.77
CA ARG A 653 -19.11 -14.18 13.66
C ARG A 653 -19.49 -13.27 12.49
N MET A 654 -20.46 -13.71 11.71
CA MET A 654 -20.92 -13.04 10.50
C MET A 654 -22.44 -13.13 10.40
N GLY A 655 -23.04 -12.19 9.68
CA GLY A 655 -24.46 -12.18 9.37
C GLY A 655 -24.79 -12.93 8.08
N ALA A 656 -25.92 -12.57 7.47
CA ALA A 656 -26.40 -13.17 6.23
C ALA A 656 -25.43 -12.88 5.06
N LEU A 657 -24.83 -13.93 4.50
CA LEU A 657 -23.82 -13.80 3.46
C LEU A 657 -24.40 -13.41 2.09
N PHE A 658 -23.71 -12.53 1.37
CA PHE A 658 -23.92 -12.29 -0.06
C PHE A 658 -22.62 -12.03 -0.82
N GLY A 659 -22.64 -12.34 -2.11
CA GLY A 659 -21.49 -12.12 -2.96
C GLY A 659 -21.72 -12.67 -4.37
N PRO A 660 -20.91 -12.24 -5.34
CA PRO A 660 -21.13 -12.57 -6.75
C PRO A 660 -20.70 -13.99 -7.13
N TRP A 661 -19.95 -14.69 -6.27
CA TRP A 661 -19.27 -15.95 -6.65
C TRP A 661 -20.06 -17.25 -6.38
N ASP A 662 -21.27 -17.17 -5.81
CA ASP A 662 -22.12 -18.34 -5.56
C ASP A 662 -23.53 -18.12 -6.11
N GLU A 663 -23.88 -18.88 -7.14
CA GLU A 663 -25.20 -18.80 -7.76
C GLU A 663 -26.35 -19.21 -6.83
N ARG A 664 -26.04 -19.99 -5.78
CA ARG A 664 -27.02 -20.40 -4.77
C ARG A 664 -27.19 -19.34 -3.68
N ASN A 665 -26.47 -18.22 -3.77
CA ASN A 665 -26.63 -17.13 -2.83
C ASN A 665 -28.06 -16.58 -2.86
N PHE A 666 -28.59 -16.27 -1.67
CA PHE A 666 -29.96 -15.78 -1.52
C PHE A 666 -30.24 -14.53 -2.33
N LEU A 667 -29.35 -13.52 -2.31
CA LEU A 667 -29.57 -12.26 -3.01
C LEU A 667 -29.60 -12.49 -4.53
N THR A 668 -28.68 -13.32 -5.03
CA THR A 668 -28.65 -13.74 -6.44
C THR A 668 -29.95 -14.46 -6.84
N TYR A 669 -30.44 -15.38 -6.01
CA TYR A 669 -31.72 -16.06 -6.22
C TYR A 669 -32.91 -15.09 -6.23
N ALA A 670 -32.96 -14.16 -5.27
CA ALA A 670 -34.03 -13.18 -5.14
C ALA A 670 -34.11 -12.28 -6.38
N LEU A 671 -32.99 -11.71 -6.82
CA LEU A 671 -32.92 -10.88 -8.01
C LEU A 671 -33.29 -11.64 -9.29
N ARG A 672 -32.86 -12.89 -9.44
CA ARG A 672 -33.27 -13.75 -10.57
C ARG A 672 -34.78 -14.03 -10.57
N THR A 673 -35.36 -14.27 -9.39
CA THR A 673 -36.80 -14.53 -9.23
C THR A 673 -37.62 -13.31 -9.64
N LEU A 674 -37.23 -12.12 -9.18
CA LEU A 674 -37.87 -10.85 -9.53
C LEU A 674 -37.69 -10.51 -11.02
N ALA A 675 -36.48 -10.68 -11.57
CA ALA A 675 -36.21 -10.48 -12.99
C ALA A 675 -37.04 -11.42 -13.90
N ALA A 676 -37.39 -12.61 -13.41
CA ALA A 676 -38.29 -13.55 -14.09
C ALA A 676 -39.78 -13.20 -13.93
N GLY A 677 -40.12 -12.14 -13.20
CA GLY A 677 -41.50 -11.72 -12.96
C GLY A 677 -42.27 -12.60 -11.98
N HIS A 678 -41.57 -13.40 -11.16
CA HIS A 678 -42.20 -14.24 -10.14
C HIS A 678 -42.33 -13.49 -8.80
N PRO A 679 -43.39 -13.76 -8.01
CA PRO A 679 -43.53 -13.21 -6.66
C PRO A 679 -42.48 -13.79 -5.72
N LEU A 680 -42.01 -12.97 -4.77
CA LEU A 680 -41.03 -13.37 -3.76
C LEU A 680 -41.49 -12.91 -2.37
N ALA A 681 -41.87 -13.86 -1.52
CA ALA A 681 -42.22 -13.57 -0.13
C ALA A 681 -40.97 -13.34 0.73
N LEU A 682 -40.92 -12.22 1.45
CA LEU A 682 -39.77 -11.81 2.27
C LEU A 682 -40.23 -11.32 3.64
N ALA A 683 -39.42 -11.58 4.67
CA ALA A 683 -39.68 -11.11 6.02
C ALA A 683 -39.52 -9.58 6.12
N GLU A 684 -40.56 -8.89 6.56
CA GLU A 684 -40.59 -7.41 6.67
C GLU A 684 -40.17 -6.88 8.04
N ASP A 685 -40.15 -7.74 9.06
CA ASP A 685 -39.92 -7.42 10.47
C ASP A 685 -38.64 -8.04 11.05
N ALA A 686 -37.91 -8.83 10.23
CA ALA A 686 -36.64 -9.43 10.61
C ALA A 686 -35.47 -8.59 10.09
N VAL A 687 -34.79 -7.89 11.01
CA VAL A 687 -33.65 -7.01 10.77
C VAL A 687 -32.33 -7.77 10.91
N ILE A 688 -31.48 -7.64 9.90
CA ILE A 688 -30.19 -8.32 9.78
C ILE A 688 -29.08 -7.33 9.41
N SER A 689 -27.83 -7.76 9.54
CA SER A 689 -26.66 -7.10 8.94
C SER A 689 -26.05 -8.02 7.87
N PRO A 690 -26.36 -7.81 6.58
CA PRO A 690 -25.77 -8.60 5.51
C PRO A 690 -24.24 -8.48 5.50
N THR A 691 -23.55 -9.57 5.17
CA THR A 691 -22.08 -9.64 5.13
C THR A 691 -21.62 -9.94 3.72
N TYR A 692 -20.87 -9.01 3.12
CA TYR A 692 -20.31 -9.17 1.79
C TYR A 692 -19.11 -10.13 1.79
N VAL A 693 -19.23 -11.26 1.09
CA VAL A 693 -18.27 -12.38 1.12
C VAL A 693 -16.86 -11.97 0.68
N PRO A 694 -16.66 -11.20 -0.41
CA PRO A 694 -15.32 -10.74 -0.78
C PRO A 694 -14.61 -9.99 0.36
N ASP A 695 -15.25 -9.01 0.99
CA ASP A 695 -14.64 -8.23 2.06
C ASP A 695 -14.44 -9.06 3.32
N LEU A 696 -15.43 -9.89 3.68
CA LEU A 696 -15.33 -10.82 4.80
C LEU A 696 -14.06 -11.65 4.68
N VAL A 697 -13.84 -12.27 3.53
CA VAL A 697 -12.67 -13.15 3.32
C VAL A 697 -11.37 -12.35 3.29
N GLN A 698 -11.36 -11.16 2.67
CA GLN A 698 -10.18 -10.28 2.68
C GLN A 698 -9.77 -9.90 4.11
N ALA A 699 -10.72 -9.40 4.90
CA ALA A 699 -10.49 -9.01 6.29
C ALA A 699 -10.13 -10.22 7.17
N SER A 700 -10.77 -11.37 6.96
CA SER A 700 -10.45 -12.61 7.70
C SER A 700 -9.00 -13.05 7.48
N LEU A 701 -8.52 -12.99 6.24
CA LEU A 701 -7.12 -13.31 5.91
C LEU A 701 -6.14 -12.30 6.51
N ASP A 702 -6.47 -11.00 6.47
CA ASP A 702 -5.63 -9.97 7.11
C ASP A 702 -5.55 -10.15 8.63
N LEU A 703 -6.67 -10.42 9.30
CA LEU A 703 -6.70 -10.71 10.75
C LEU A 703 -5.90 -11.97 11.09
N LEU A 704 -5.99 -13.02 10.27
CA LEU A 704 -5.20 -14.24 10.46
C LEU A 704 -3.70 -13.96 10.33
N ILE A 705 -3.27 -13.20 9.31
CA ILE A 705 -1.87 -12.85 9.09
C ILE A 705 -1.37 -11.89 10.19
N ASP A 706 -2.22 -10.95 10.62
CA ASP A 706 -1.99 -10.09 11.78
C ASP A 706 -1.86 -10.92 13.07
N GLY A 707 -2.24 -12.19 13.07
CA GLY A 707 -2.22 -13.10 14.21
C GLY A 707 -3.15 -12.61 15.32
N GLU A 708 -4.34 -12.16 14.92
CA GLU A 708 -5.45 -11.86 15.81
C GLU A 708 -6.07 -13.15 16.35
N SER A 709 -6.75 -13.03 17.49
CA SER A 709 -7.37 -14.16 18.20
C SER A 709 -8.64 -13.72 18.92
N GLY A 710 -9.39 -14.70 19.43
CA GLY A 710 -10.69 -14.49 20.07
C GLY A 710 -11.81 -14.29 19.06
N LEU A 711 -12.94 -13.78 19.56
CA LEU A 711 -14.11 -13.46 18.76
C LEU A 711 -13.91 -12.14 18.00
N TRP A 712 -14.36 -12.11 16.75
CA TRP A 712 -14.51 -10.92 15.92
C TRP A 712 -15.87 -10.96 15.22
N HIS A 713 -16.56 -9.83 15.17
CA HIS A 713 -17.73 -9.64 14.34
C HIS A 713 -17.30 -8.99 13.02
N LEU A 714 -17.58 -9.66 11.89
CA LEU A 714 -17.37 -9.12 10.55
C LEU A 714 -18.69 -9.10 9.77
N SER A 715 -19.26 -7.92 9.65
CA SER A 715 -20.45 -7.62 8.86
C SER A 715 -20.33 -6.26 8.19
N SER A 716 -20.99 -6.08 7.05
CA SER A 716 -21.05 -4.76 6.43
C SER A 716 -21.87 -3.82 7.34
N PRO A 717 -21.34 -2.65 7.73
CA PRO A 717 -22.10 -1.69 8.51
C PRO A 717 -23.44 -1.34 7.83
N GLY A 718 -24.54 -1.53 8.56
CA GLY A 718 -25.89 -1.33 8.06
C GLY A 718 -26.88 -2.36 8.63
N ALA A 719 -28.05 -1.89 9.03
CA ALA A 719 -29.16 -2.71 9.52
C ALA A 719 -30.33 -2.60 8.53
N VAL A 720 -30.79 -3.73 8.00
CA VAL A 720 -31.86 -3.79 7.00
C VAL A 720 -32.75 -5.00 7.25
N THR A 721 -34.02 -4.88 6.88
CA THR A 721 -34.92 -6.04 6.74
C THR A 721 -34.59 -6.81 5.47
N TRP A 722 -35.08 -8.05 5.36
CA TRP A 722 -34.93 -8.83 4.12
C TRP A 722 -35.59 -8.15 2.92
N VAL A 723 -36.73 -7.48 3.14
CA VAL A 723 -37.43 -6.68 2.12
C VAL A 723 -36.56 -5.52 1.64
N GLU A 724 -36.08 -4.68 2.55
CA GLU A 724 -35.25 -3.52 2.23
C GLU A 724 -33.97 -3.92 1.51
N TRP A 725 -33.32 -4.99 1.98
CA TRP A 725 -32.08 -5.48 1.39
C TRP A 725 -32.25 -5.87 -0.08
N VAL A 726 -33.30 -6.65 -0.40
CA VAL A 726 -33.57 -7.06 -1.78
C VAL A 726 -34.03 -5.88 -2.63
N GLN A 727 -34.79 -4.93 -2.07
CA GLN A 727 -35.21 -3.71 -2.78
C GLN A 727 -34.01 -2.83 -3.17
N GLN A 728 -33.06 -2.61 -2.26
CA GLN A 728 -31.85 -1.84 -2.53
C GLN A 728 -31.02 -2.49 -3.64
N ALA A 729 -30.80 -3.80 -3.57
CA ALA A 729 -30.08 -4.54 -4.59
C ALA A 729 -30.80 -4.53 -5.96
N ALA A 730 -32.13 -4.66 -5.96
CA ALA A 730 -32.94 -4.62 -7.17
C ALA A 730 -32.88 -3.24 -7.85
N ALA A 731 -32.91 -2.15 -7.07
CA ALA A 731 -32.76 -0.79 -7.57
C ALA A 731 -31.42 -0.59 -8.29
N LEU A 732 -30.30 -1.02 -7.67
CA LEU A 732 -28.97 -0.95 -8.28
C LEU A 732 -28.84 -1.82 -9.54
N ALA A 733 -29.53 -2.95 -9.60
CA ALA A 733 -29.55 -3.84 -10.76
C ALA A 733 -30.57 -3.46 -11.85
N GLY A 734 -31.37 -2.41 -11.64
CA GLY A 734 -32.46 -2.02 -12.56
C GLY A 734 -33.58 -3.06 -12.69
N ILE A 735 -33.86 -3.83 -11.63
CA ILE A 735 -34.86 -4.90 -11.59
C ILE A 735 -36.13 -4.39 -10.88
N ASP A 736 -37.31 -4.70 -11.43
CA ASP A 736 -38.59 -4.34 -10.81
C ASP A 736 -38.84 -5.14 -9.52
N ALA A 737 -38.95 -4.43 -8.39
CA ALA A 737 -39.19 -4.98 -7.07
C ALA A 737 -40.68 -5.02 -6.67
N SER A 738 -41.61 -4.65 -7.56
CA SER A 738 -43.06 -4.59 -7.28
C SER A 738 -43.69 -5.93 -6.89
N ARG A 739 -43.00 -7.04 -7.20
CA ARG A 739 -43.44 -8.42 -6.92
C ARG A 739 -42.89 -8.99 -5.61
N ILE A 740 -42.21 -8.18 -4.81
CA ILE A 740 -41.91 -8.55 -3.43
C ILE A 740 -43.23 -8.60 -2.65
N GLU A 741 -43.44 -9.68 -1.92
CA GLU A 741 -44.57 -9.86 -1.00
C GLU A 741 -44.06 -9.77 0.45
N PRO A 742 -44.09 -8.59 1.08
CA PRO A 742 -43.71 -8.45 2.49
C PRO A 742 -44.63 -9.30 3.36
N ARG A 743 -44.04 -10.05 4.29
CA ARG A 743 -44.76 -10.84 5.29
C ARG A 743 -44.07 -10.73 6.64
N PRO A 744 -44.80 -10.77 7.76
CA PRO A 744 -44.15 -10.88 9.07
C PRO A 744 -43.47 -12.26 9.19
N ALA A 745 -42.34 -12.33 9.90
CA ALA A 745 -41.49 -13.51 9.94
C ALA A 745 -42.22 -14.77 10.44
N TRP A 746 -43.18 -14.61 11.37
CA TRP A 746 -44.00 -15.73 11.85
C TRP A 746 -44.88 -16.36 10.75
N ALA A 747 -45.26 -15.59 9.73
CA ALA A 747 -46.06 -16.05 8.59
C ALA A 747 -45.22 -16.73 7.50
N MET A 748 -43.89 -16.75 7.63
CA MET A 748 -42.98 -17.41 6.69
C MET A 748 -42.99 -18.95 6.83
N GLY A 749 -43.61 -19.50 7.89
CA GLY A 749 -43.79 -20.95 8.06
C GLY A 749 -42.50 -21.74 8.31
N LEU A 750 -41.46 -21.09 8.87
CA LEU A 750 -40.17 -21.70 9.19
C LEU A 750 -40.27 -22.53 10.49
N ASN A 751 -39.66 -23.71 10.52
CA ASN A 751 -39.70 -24.58 11.71
C ASN A 751 -38.68 -24.17 12.76
N ALA A 752 -37.51 -23.69 12.33
CA ALA A 752 -36.50 -23.23 13.26
C ALA A 752 -36.84 -21.81 13.72
N PRO A 753 -36.91 -21.54 15.04
CA PRO A 753 -37.14 -20.19 15.53
C PRO A 753 -35.96 -19.28 15.13
N ARG A 754 -36.29 -18.06 14.71
CA ARG A 754 -35.31 -17.04 14.29
C ARG A 754 -35.59 -15.75 15.02
N ALA A 755 -34.51 -15.08 15.41
CA ALA A 755 -34.60 -13.78 16.02
C ALA A 755 -35.07 -12.74 15.00
N LEU A 756 -35.85 -11.75 15.47
CA LEU A 756 -36.26 -10.62 14.62
C LEU A 756 -35.17 -9.56 14.48
N TYR A 757 -34.12 -9.60 15.30
CA TYR A 757 -33.03 -8.64 15.25
C TYR A 757 -31.68 -9.36 15.45
N ASN A 758 -30.84 -9.43 14.41
CA ASN A 758 -29.53 -10.10 14.43
C ASN A 758 -28.41 -9.20 13.85
N VAL A 759 -28.53 -7.89 14.05
CA VAL A 759 -27.53 -6.94 13.54
C VAL A 759 -26.25 -7.08 14.37
N LEU A 760 -25.11 -7.28 13.70
CA LEU A 760 -23.79 -7.28 14.32
C LEU A 760 -23.15 -5.89 14.23
N GLY A 761 -22.49 -5.49 15.31
CA GLY A 761 -21.48 -4.44 15.35
C GLY A 761 -20.19 -5.02 15.94
N SER A 762 -19.09 -4.28 15.86
CA SER A 762 -17.81 -4.73 16.45
C SER A 762 -17.27 -3.68 17.40
N GLU A 763 -16.92 -4.08 18.62
CA GLU A 763 -16.14 -3.25 19.54
C GLU A 763 -14.63 -3.33 19.26
N ARG A 764 -14.21 -4.18 18.33
CA ARG A 764 -12.81 -4.37 17.92
C ARG A 764 -12.44 -3.56 16.68
N GLY A 765 -13.40 -3.30 15.79
CA GLY A 765 -13.26 -2.36 14.68
C GLY A 765 -14.12 -2.68 13.47
N GLU A 766 -14.38 -1.66 12.66
CA GLU A 766 -15.19 -1.75 11.44
C GLU A 766 -14.29 -1.98 10.22
N LEU A 767 -14.10 -3.25 9.84
CA LEU A 767 -13.14 -3.63 8.78
C LEU A 767 -13.77 -3.79 7.40
N LEU A 768 -15.08 -3.96 7.32
CA LEU A 768 -15.83 -4.15 6.08
C LEU A 768 -16.44 -2.82 5.62
N GLN A 769 -16.60 -2.66 4.32
CA GLN A 769 -17.26 -1.46 3.78
C GLN A 769 -18.75 -1.42 4.15
N PRO A 770 -19.35 -0.21 4.22
CA PRO A 770 -20.79 -0.06 4.42
C PRO A 770 -21.61 -0.87 3.40
N LEU A 771 -22.79 -1.33 3.82
CA LEU A 771 -23.65 -2.20 3.00
C LEU A 771 -23.96 -1.61 1.62
N GLU A 772 -24.18 -0.29 1.54
CA GLU A 772 -24.46 0.41 0.28
C GLU A 772 -23.32 0.23 -0.74
N ASN A 773 -22.08 0.46 -0.32
CA ASN A 773 -20.90 0.28 -1.17
C ASN A 773 -20.73 -1.19 -1.58
N ALA A 774 -20.95 -2.11 -0.64
CA ALA A 774 -20.88 -3.55 -0.93
C ALA A 774 -21.93 -4.00 -1.95
N LEU A 775 -23.14 -3.42 -1.91
CA LEU A 775 -24.19 -3.68 -2.91
C LEU A 775 -23.83 -3.12 -4.28
N CYS A 776 -23.19 -1.93 -4.35
CA CYS A 776 -22.65 -1.39 -5.60
C CYS A 776 -21.60 -2.35 -6.19
N CYS A 777 -20.62 -2.79 -5.40
CA CYS A 777 -19.62 -3.77 -5.86
C CYS A 777 -20.25 -5.08 -6.34
N TYR A 778 -21.28 -5.57 -5.65
CA TYR A 778 -22.02 -6.76 -6.06
C TYR A 778 -22.73 -6.55 -7.41
N ALA A 779 -23.41 -5.42 -7.59
CA ALA A 779 -24.13 -5.10 -8.83
C ALA A 779 -23.18 -4.95 -10.04
N ASP A 780 -22.01 -4.32 -9.83
CA ASP A 780 -20.98 -4.19 -10.85
C ASP A 780 -20.41 -5.54 -11.28
N ALA A 781 -20.08 -6.40 -10.31
CA ALA A 781 -19.58 -7.75 -10.58
C ALA A 781 -20.60 -8.60 -11.38
N MET A 782 -21.88 -8.52 -11.01
CA MET A 782 -22.96 -9.21 -11.72
C MET A 782 -23.18 -8.68 -13.13
N SER A 783 -22.91 -7.40 -13.37
CA SER A 783 -22.99 -6.76 -14.69
C SER A 783 -21.83 -7.18 -15.59
N PHE A 784 -20.62 -7.33 -15.03
CA PHE A 784 -19.43 -7.76 -15.75
C PHE A 784 -19.55 -9.21 -16.24
N GLU A 785 -19.99 -10.14 -15.39
CA GLU A 785 -20.19 -11.55 -15.79
C GLU A 785 -21.22 -11.69 -16.93
N ARG A 786 -22.26 -10.85 -16.96
CA ARG A 786 -23.21 -10.81 -18.08
C ARG A 786 -22.56 -10.36 -19.39
N ARG A 787 -21.65 -9.38 -19.35
CA ARG A 787 -20.93 -8.91 -20.55
C ARG A 787 -19.97 -9.98 -21.06
N ASP A 788 -19.20 -10.63 -20.18
CA ASP A 788 -18.28 -11.71 -20.57
C ASP A 788 -19.01 -12.92 -21.14
N ALA A 789 -20.17 -13.28 -20.59
CA ALA A 789 -21.02 -14.34 -21.13
C ALA A 789 -21.52 -14.00 -22.55
N LEU A 790 -21.98 -12.75 -22.77
CA LEU A 790 -22.44 -12.28 -24.08
C LEU A 790 -21.29 -12.20 -25.12
N MET A 791 -20.10 -11.76 -24.70
CA MET A 791 -18.91 -11.72 -25.55
C MET A 791 -18.39 -13.12 -25.90
N GLY A 792 -18.44 -14.05 -24.94
CA GLY A 792 -18.08 -15.45 -25.15
C GLY A 792 -19.05 -16.21 -26.04
N GLU A 793 -20.33 -15.87 -26.05
CA GLU A 793 -21.32 -16.38 -27.00
C GLU A 793 -21.12 -15.81 -28.41
N GLN A 794 -20.81 -14.51 -28.53
CA GLN A 794 -20.49 -13.89 -29.82
C GLN A 794 -19.19 -14.44 -30.44
N GLN A 795 -18.17 -14.75 -29.63
CA GLN A 795 -16.94 -15.41 -30.10
C GLN A 795 -17.11 -16.90 -30.44
N ARG A 796 -18.17 -17.57 -29.97
CA ARG A 796 -18.50 -18.95 -30.38
C ARG A 796 -19.43 -18.98 -31.60
N ALA A 797 -20.09 -17.87 -31.91
CA ALA A 797 -20.98 -17.72 -33.05
C ALA A 797 -20.30 -17.13 -34.30
N ALA A 798 -19.07 -16.61 -34.16
CA ALA A 798 -18.17 -16.21 -35.25
C ALA A 798 -17.14 -17.31 -35.51
#